data_AF-A0A3B0X220-F1
#
_entry.id   AF-A0A3B0X220-F1
#
_cell.length_a   1.000
_cell.length_b   1.000
_cell.length_c   1.000
_cell.angle_alpha   90.00
_cell.angle_beta   90.00
_cell.angle_gamma   90.00
#
_symmetry.space_group_name_H-M   'P 1'
#
loop_
_entity.id
_entity.type
_entity.pdbx_description
1 polymer ?
#
loop_
_entity_poly.entity_id
_entity_poly.type
_entity_poly.pdbx_seq_one_letter_code
_entity_poly.pdbx_strand_id
1 'polypeptide(L)'
;MSIFDAYHDRYEVKKAEEMSIQEYLDNCKNDKSFYATAAERMLLAIGKPTMVDTRKNERLSRIFMNRRIPIYETFADFYGMEETIEEIVSFFRHSAQGLEESKQILYLLGPVGGGKSSISERLKALFQDVPIYALKAFNANKGEWETSPIFESPLNIFDVDVDGPALLADFGIKPRYLKYIMSPWAVKRMSEASGDISKMKVVKLYPDILKQIAITKVEPGDENNQDISSLVGKVNIRDLEDHVQHDADAYNWKGSLNTASQGFMEFVEMFKAPIKMLHPLLTATQEGNYAGTEQFGAIPFQGILLAHSNESEWQTFRNNKNNEAFLDRVNVVKVPYCLRVSEEIKIYEKLIENSELASSPLAPGTLEMMAQFAVLSRIKEPENSKTFSKMEIYDGKNLKDKDPNAKALDVYRDDAGVDEGMEGTSTRFAFKILSKVYNFDPEEISASPIHLMLILIKQIQQEQMPAEKEEALITFIKGILAPKYAEFLADELQKAYLESYHEYGQNLFDRYIQYADFWIQDKDYRDPDTGSMFSRESLNEELEKIEKPAGITNPKDFRNEVVNFVLRARANNDGKSPDWTSYQKLCEVIEKKMFANTEDLLPVISFNTKASSEEEEKHNEFVTRMMEKGYTKKQVQLHVEWFLRYNKHN
;
A
#
# COMPACT_ATOMS: atom_id res chain seq x y z
N MET A 1 -29.94 1.63 14.83
CA MET A 1 -29.24 1.92 16.08
C MET A 1 -28.66 3.32 15.95
N SER A 2 -28.90 4.23 16.89
CA SER A 2 -28.34 5.59 16.83
C SER A 2 -26.82 5.56 17.02
N ILE A 3 -26.09 6.57 16.54
CA ILE A 3 -24.65 6.70 16.82
C ILE A 3 -24.37 6.80 18.33
N PHE A 4 -25.30 7.39 19.09
CA PHE A 4 -25.21 7.50 20.54
C PHE A 4 -25.32 6.13 21.23
N ASP A 5 -26.29 5.30 20.80
CA ASP A 5 -26.47 3.95 21.33
C ASP A 5 -25.24 3.09 21.00
N ALA A 6 -24.77 3.13 19.75
CA ALA A 6 -23.58 2.38 19.33
C ALA A 6 -22.31 2.81 20.08
N TYR A 7 -22.17 4.10 20.42
CA TYR A 7 -21.05 4.57 21.24
C TYR A 7 -21.18 4.06 22.68
N HIS A 8 -22.37 4.15 23.28
CA HIS A 8 -22.62 3.67 24.63
C HIS A 8 -22.34 2.17 24.75
N ASP A 9 -22.85 1.37 23.81
CA ASP A 9 -22.61 -0.08 23.77
C ASP A 9 -21.12 -0.41 23.67
N ARG A 10 -20.37 0.28 22.80
CA ARG A 10 -18.89 0.10 22.71
C ARG A 10 -18.17 0.48 24.00
N TYR A 11 -18.65 1.51 24.69
CA TYR A 11 -18.06 1.95 25.95
C TYR A 11 -18.33 0.94 27.08
N GLU A 12 -19.54 0.42 27.18
CA GLU A 12 -19.92 -0.60 28.17
C GLU A 12 -19.15 -1.91 27.95
N VAL A 13 -18.99 -2.37 26.71
CA VAL A 13 -18.20 -3.58 26.38
C VAL A 13 -16.74 -3.48 26.82
N LYS A 14 -16.18 -2.27 26.85
CA LYS A 14 -14.78 -2.00 27.25
C LYS A 14 -14.62 -1.67 28.74
N LYS A 15 -15.68 -1.78 29.56
CA LYS A 15 -15.55 -1.60 31.01
C LYS A 15 -14.73 -2.73 31.63
N ALA A 16 -14.03 -2.37 32.70
CA ALA A 16 -13.27 -3.32 33.49
C ALA A 16 -14.20 -4.29 34.22
N GLU A 17 -14.02 -5.59 34.02
CA GLU A 17 -14.77 -6.64 34.71
C GLU A 17 -13.86 -7.27 35.77
N GLU A 18 -14.33 -7.33 37.01
CA GLU A 18 -13.61 -7.98 38.11
C GLU A 18 -14.09 -9.41 38.30
N MET A 19 -13.16 -10.30 38.63
CA MET A 19 -13.43 -11.68 39.01
C MET A 19 -12.45 -12.15 40.09
N SER A 20 -12.80 -13.21 40.80
CA SER A 20 -11.87 -13.91 41.69
C SER A 20 -10.81 -14.69 40.90
N ILE A 21 -9.71 -15.06 41.55
CA ILE A 21 -8.70 -15.93 40.92
C ILE A 21 -9.30 -17.30 40.57
N GLN A 22 -10.22 -17.82 41.37
CA GLN A 22 -10.91 -19.08 41.09
C GLN A 22 -11.76 -18.98 39.82
N GLU A 23 -12.60 -17.95 39.71
CA GLU A 23 -13.40 -17.71 38.49
C GLU A 23 -12.51 -17.50 37.25
N TYR A 24 -11.37 -16.83 37.40
CA TYR A 24 -10.39 -16.69 36.34
C TYR A 24 -9.86 -18.06 35.86
N LEU A 25 -9.44 -18.93 36.79
CA LEU A 25 -8.94 -20.27 36.46
C LEU A 25 -10.02 -21.16 35.84
N ASP A 26 -11.26 -21.10 36.35
CA ASP A 26 -12.40 -21.82 35.79
C ASP A 26 -12.71 -21.37 34.36
N ASN A 27 -12.54 -20.09 34.06
CA ASN A 27 -12.66 -19.58 32.69
C ASN A 27 -11.49 -20.01 31.80
N CYS A 28 -10.25 -20.04 32.30
CA CYS A 28 -9.09 -20.57 31.58
C CYS A 28 -9.31 -22.01 31.08
N LYS A 29 -10.04 -22.83 31.84
CA LYS A 29 -10.37 -24.20 31.44
C LYS A 29 -11.16 -24.29 30.13
N ASN A 30 -12.05 -23.31 29.90
CA ASN A 30 -12.98 -23.31 28.77
C ASN A 30 -12.47 -22.45 27.61
N ASP A 31 -11.75 -21.36 27.90
CA ASP A 31 -11.27 -20.42 26.91
C ASP A 31 -9.79 -20.05 27.13
N LYS A 32 -8.97 -20.36 26.13
CA LYS A 32 -7.54 -20.04 26.15
C LYS A 32 -7.24 -18.56 26.04
N SER A 33 -8.20 -17.74 25.63
CA SER A 33 -8.04 -16.28 25.53
C SER A 33 -7.70 -15.64 26.89
N PHE A 34 -8.09 -16.30 28.00
CA PHE A 34 -7.84 -15.83 29.38
C PHE A 34 -6.36 -15.84 29.79
N TYR A 35 -5.57 -16.72 29.20
CA TYR A 35 -4.14 -16.85 29.49
C TYR A 35 -3.27 -16.78 28.23
N ALA A 36 -3.84 -16.26 27.13
CA ALA A 36 -3.12 -16.08 25.88
C ALA A 36 -1.87 -15.19 26.09
N THR A 37 -0.77 -15.51 25.42
CA THR A 37 0.40 -14.61 25.38
C THR A 37 0.09 -13.36 24.56
N ALA A 38 0.95 -12.33 24.64
CA ALA A 38 0.82 -11.16 23.77
C ALA A 38 0.82 -11.53 22.27
N ALA A 39 1.64 -12.50 21.85
CA ALA A 39 1.65 -13.00 20.47
C ALA A 39 0.36 -13.74 20.09
N GLU A 40 -0.17 -14.59 20.98
CA GLU A 40 -1.44 -15.27 20.75
C GLU A 40 -2.61 -14.27 20.63
N ARG A 41 -2.65 -13.23 21.49
CA ARG A 41 -3.62 -12.14 21.38
C ARG A 41 -3.51 -11.38 20.06
N MET A 42 -2.29 -11.07 19.61
CA MET A 42 -2.06 -10.40 18.34
C MET A 42 -2.61 -11.24 17.17
N LEU A 43 -2.39 -12.57 17.16
CA LEU A 43 -2.95 -13.45 16.14
C LEU A 43 -4.47 -13.53 16.18
N LEU A 44 -5.07 -13.53 17.37
CA LEU A 44 -6.52 -13.47 17.54
C LEU A 44 -7.08 -12.17 16.93
N ALA A 45 -6.41 -11.04 17.16
CA ALA A 45 -6.80 -9.75 16.62
C ALA A 45 -6.61 -9.64 15.09
N ILE A 46 -5.52 -10.18 14.55
CA ILE A 46 -5.24 -10.21 13.10
C ILE A 46 -6.28 -11.06 12.36
N GLY A 47 -6.71 -12.16 12.97
CA GLY A 47 -7.68 -13.09 12.39
C GLY A 47 -7.08 -14.12 11.44
N LYS A 48 -7.95 -14.93 10.83
CA LYS A 48 -7.53 -15.98 9.89
C LYS A 48 -7.30 -15.41 8.49
N PRO A 49 -6.25 -15.86 7.77
CA PRO A 49 -6.04 -15.44 6.40
C PRO A 49 -7.07 -16.06 5.46
N THR A 50 -7.41 -15.32 4.41
CA THR A 50 -8.06 -15.85 3.22
C THR A 50 -6.98 -16.35 2.27
N MET A 51 -7.01 -17.64 1.93
CA MET A 51 -6.06 -18.23 0.98
C MET A 51 -6.47 -17.90 -0.45
N VAL A 52 -5.70 -17.04 -1.13
CA VAL A 52 -5.97 -16.64 -2.51
C VAL A 52 -5.21 -17.54 -3.48
N ASP A 53 -5.94 -18.19 -4.38
CA ASP A 53 -5.38 -19.03 -5.46
C ASP A 53 -5.06 -18.14 -6.68
N THR A 54 -3.79 -17.75 -6.79
CA THR A 54 -3.33 -16.77 -7.79
C THR A 54 -3.47 -17.26 -9.23
N ARG A 55 -3.60 -18.58 -9.46
CA ARG A 55 -3.84 -19.17 -10.80
C ARG A 55 -5.13 -18.68 -11.46
N LYS A 56 -6.11 -18.25 -10.66
CA LYS A 56 -7.40 -17.76 -11.18
C LYS A 56 -7.32 -16.34 -11.76
N ASN A 57 -6.23 -15.62 -11.51
CA ASN A 57 -6.04 -14.26 -11.97
C ASN A 57 -4.70 -14.18 -12.69
N GLU A 58 -4.70 -13.89 -14.00
CA GLU A 58 -3.48 -13.90 -14.81
C GLU A 58 -2.37 -12.98 -14.28
N ARG A 59 -2.74 -11.80 -13.76
CA ARG A 59 -1.79 -10.83 -13.21
C ARG A 59 -1.15 -11.36 -11.93
N LEU A 60 -1.97 -11.83 -10.99
CA LEU A 60 -1.48 -12.40 -9.72
C LEU A 60 -0.70 -13.69 -9.95
N SER A 61 -1.11 -14.51 -10.93
CA SER A 61 -0.41 -15.72 -11.36
C SER A 61 1.03 -15.44 -11.74
N ARG A 62 1.28 -14.35 -12.49
CA ARG A 62 2.63 -13.91 -12.88
C ARG A 62 3.42 -13.35 -11.70
N ILE A 63 2.79 -12.50 -10.88
CA ILE A 63 3.43 -11.85 -9.71
C ILE A 63 3.87 -12.88 -8.65
N PHE A 64 3.00 -13.85 -8.35
CA PHE A 64 3.21 -14.82 -7.27
C PHE A 64 3.50 -16.24 -7.77
N MET A 65 3.83 -16.39 -9.06
CA MET A 65 4.24 -17.66 -9.67
C MET A 65 3.25 -18.82 -9.39
N ASN A 66 1.95 -18.56 -9.55
CA ASN A 66 0.88 -19.54 -9.31
C ASN A 66 0.77 -20.09 -7.87
N ARG A 67 1.43 -19.46 -6.89
CA ARG A 67 1.39 -19.86 -5.48
C ARG A 67 0.07 -19.47 -4.84
N ARG A 68 -0.31 -20.18 -3.77
CA ARG A 68 -1.38 -19.74 -2.88
C ARG A 68 -0.78 -18.82 -1.84
N ILE A 69 -1.33 -17.61 -1.73
CA ILE A 69 -0.86 -16.62 -0.76
C ILE A 69 -1.92 -16.37 0.32
N PRO A 70 -1.52 -16.23 1.59
CA PRO A 70 -2.41 -15.77 2.64
C PRO A 70 -2.63 -14.25 2.49
N ILE A 71 -3.89 -13.81 2.55
CA ILE A 71 -4.25 -12.39 2.63
C ILE A 71 -5.09 -12.15 3.88
N TYR A 72 -4.76 -11.09 4.62
CA TYR A 72 -5.39 -10.73 5.88
C TYR A 72 -6.26 -9.48 5.67
N GLU A 73 -7.56 -9.59 5.98
CA GLU A 73 -8.52 -8.49 5.81
C GLU A 73 -8.17 -7.26 6.66
N THR A 74 -7.61 -7.48 7.85
CA THR A 74 -7.12 -6.43 8.76
C THR A 74 -6.01 -5.56 8.16
N PHE A 75 -5.36 -6.03 7.08
CA PHE A 75 -4.32 -5.33 6.33
C PHE A 75 -4.73 -5.00 4.89
N ALA A 76 -6.03 -5.01 4.55
CA ALA A 76 -6.51 -4.75 3.19
C ALA A 76 -6.05 -3.39 2.61
N ASP A 77 -5.82 -2.39 3.47
CA ASP A 77 -5.40 -1.05 3.05
C ASP A 77 -3.87 -0.92 2.84
N PHE A 78 -3.11 -2.03 2.90
CA PHE A 78 -1.67 -2.10 2.65
C PHE A 78 -1.39 -2.74 1.30
N TYR A 79 -1.34 -1.90 0.27
CA TYR A 79 -1.11 -2.35 -1.10
C TYR A 79 0.36 -2.67 -1.36
N GLY A 80 0.63 -3.80 -2.01
CA GLY A 80 1.98 -4.18 -2.41
C GLY A 80 2.80 -4.93 -1.34
N MET A 81 2.26 -5.13 -0.14
CA MET A 81 2.98 -5.61 1.06
C MET A 81 2.64 -7.05 1.49
N GLU A 82 2.06 -7.86 0.61
CA GLU A 82 1.55 -9.21 0.93
C GLU A 82 2.63 -10.11 1.55
N GLU A 83 3.84 -10.11 0.98
CA GLU A 83 4.99 -10.89 1.50
C GLU A 83 5.46 -10.35 2.86
N THR A 84 5.63 -9.02 3.01
CA THR A 84 6.03 -8.37 4.26
C THR A 84 5.03 -8.63 5.39
N ILE A 85 3.72 -8.55 5.12
CA ILE A 85 2.70 -8.83 6.12
C ILE A 85 2.74 -10.31 6.54
N GLU A 86 2.93 -11.25 5.62
CA GLU A 86 3.06 -12.67 6.00
C GLU A 86 4.32 -12.94 6.84
N GLU A 87 5.43 -12.24 6.62
CA GLU A 87 6.62 -12.31 7.49
C GLU A 87 6.31 -11.83 8.91
N ILE A 88 5.61 -10.71 9.06
CA ILE A 88 5.17 -10.18 10.36
C ILE A 88 4.21 -11.15 11.06
N VAL A 89 3.23 -11.68 10.33
CA VAL A 89 2.29 -12.65 10.91
C VAL A 89 3.02 -13.95 11.28
N SER A 90 4.00 -14.38 10.49
CA SER A 90 4.82 -15.55 10.79
C SER A 90 5.65 -15.35 12.06
N PHE A 91 6.20 -14.16 12.29
CA PHE A 91 6.85 -13.81 13.56
C PHE A 91 5.89 -14.04 14.75
N PHE A 92 4.66 -13.51 14.68
CA PHE A 92 3.68 -13.73 15.75
C PHE A 92 3.28 -15.20 15.88
N ARG A 93 3.16 -15.92 14.77
CA ARG A 93 2.83 -17.36 14.74
C ARG A 93 3.89 -18.19 15.45
N HIS A 94 5.17 -17.96 15.17
CA HIS A 94 6.27 -18.67 15.82
C HIS A 94 6.43 -18.24 17.28
N SER A 95 6.25 -16.95 17.59
CA SER A 95 6.26 -16.43 18.95
C SER A 95 5.15 -17.04 19.81
N ALA A 96 3.93 -17.16 19.28
CA ALA A 96 2.79 -17.82 19.93
C ALA A 96 3.01 -19.32 20.18
N GLN A 97 3.85 -19.97 19.37
CA GLN A 97 4.26 -21.36 19.59
C GLN A 97 5.32 -21.50 20.69
N GLY A 98 5.95 -20.40 21.12
CA GLY A 98 7.02 -20.38 22.10
C GLY A 98 8.40 -20.68 21.50
N LEU A 99 8.60 -20.41 20.21
CA LEU A 99 9.88 -20.55 19.51
C LEU A 99 10.80 -19.34 19.77
N GLU A 100 11.95 -19.28 19.10
CA GLU A 100 12.98 -18.27 19.36
C GLU A 100 12.48 -16.83 19.14
N GLU A 101 11.54 -16.63 18.21
CA GLU A 101 10.90 -15.33 17.95
C GLU A 101 10.20 -14.75 19.19
N SER A 102 9.82 -15.59 20.16
CA SER A 102 9.28 -15.11 21.45
C SER A 102 10.29 -14.39 22.33
N LYS A 103 11.58 -14.49 22.00
CA LYS A 103 12.72 -13.87 22.69
C LYS A 103 13.42 -12.82 21.84
N GLN A 104 12.79 -12.36 20.76
CA GLN A 104 13.36 -11.41 19.83
C GLN A 104 12.50 -10.14 19.72
N ILE A 105 13.16 -9.04 19.37
CA ILE A 105 12.51 -7.79 18.99
C ILE A 105 12.09 -7.89 17.52
N LEU A 106 10.82 -7.64 17.21
CA LEU A 106 10.37 -7.50 15.83
C LEU A 106 10.85 -6.15 15.30
N TYR A 107 11.74 -6.16 14.31
CA TYR A 107 12.36 -4.95 13.80
C TYR A 107 12.00 -4.70 12.34
N LEU A 108 11.30 -3.61 12.07
CA LEU A 108 10.93 -3.19 10.73
C LEU A 108 12.03 -2.30 10.14
N LEU A 109 12.66 -2.77 9.06
CA LEU A 109 13.70 -2.08 8.33
C LEU A 109 13.17 -1.59 6.98
N GLY A 110 13.39 -0.34 6.62
CA GLY A 110 12.88 0.18 5.36
C GLY A 110 13.13 1.67 5.17
N PRO A 111 12.87 2.21 3.98
CA PRO A 111 13.03 3.63 3.71
C PRO A 111 11.98 4.50 4.42
N VAL A 112 12.22 5.81 4.43
CA VAL A 112 11.32 6.80 5.01
C VAL A 112 10.01 6.86 4.21
N GLY A 113 8.88 6.67 4.88
CA GLY A 113 7.59 6.62 4.18
C GLY A 113 7.29 5.27 3.51
N GLY A 114 8.08 4.22 3.76
CA GLY A 114 7.79 2.85 3.32
C GLY A 114 6.65 2.15 4.07
N GLY A 115 5.91 2.83 4.95
CA GLY A 115 4.75 2.27 5.65
C GLY A 115 5.03 1.58 6.99
N LYS A 116 6.28 1.55 7.49
CA LYS A 116 6.66 0.96 8.79
C LYS A 116 5.80 1.46 9.97
N SER A 117 5.69 2.78 10.11
CA SER A 117 4.88 3.37 11.18
C SER A 117 3.39 3.07 10.99
N SER A 118 2.90 3.03 9.75
CA SER A 118 1.51 2.66 9.47
C SER A 118 1.20 1.22 9.87
N ILE A 119 2.14 0.29 9.65
CA ILE A 119 2.04 -1.10 10.12
C ILE A 119 2.02 -1.14 11.65
N SER A 120 2.94 -0.43 12.30
CA SER A 120 3.00 -0.33 13.76
C SER A 120 1.70 0.22 14.37
N GLU A 121 1.13 1.29 13.80
CA GLU A 121 -0.16 1.85 14.22
C GLU A 121 -1.30 0.85 14.01
N ARG A 122 -1.32 0.10 12.89
CA ARG A 122 -2.32 -0.94 12.65
C ARG A 122 -2.22 -2.06 13.68
N LEU A 123 -1.01 -2.53 14.00
CA LEU A 123 -0.79 -3.56 15.01
C LEU A 123 -1.24 -3.11 16.40
N LYS A 124 -0.90 -1.87 16.80
CA LYS A 124 -1.40 -1.29 18.06
C LYS A 124 -2.92 -1.18 18.07
N ALA A 125 -3.54 -0.77 16.96
CA ALA A 125 -4.99 -0.70 16.85
C ALA A 125 -5.63 -2.08 17.06
N LEU A 126 -5.14 -3.11 16.37
CA LEU A 126 -5.61 -4.49 16.51
C LEU A 126 -5.43 -5.03 17.94
N PHE A 127 -4.32 -4.68 18.60
CA PHE A 127 -4.07 -5.13 19.97
C PHE A 127 -5.09 -4.61 21.00
N GLN A 128 -5.78 -3.49 20.71
CA GLN A 128 -6.85 -2.94 21.58
C GLN A 128 -8.16 -3.72 21.50
N ASP A 129 -8.30 -4.65 20.55
CA ASP A 129 -9.53 -5.43 20.34
C ASP A 129 -9.59 -6.70 21.21
N VAL A 130 -8.46 -7.12 21.78
CA VAL A 130 -8.36 -8.34 22.59
C VAL A 130 -7.99 -7.97 24.04
N PRO A 131 -8.76 -8.41 25.05
CA PRO A 131 -8.51 -8.04 26.43
C PRO A 131 -7.26 -8.73 27.02
N ILE A 132 -6.73 -8.12 28.07
CA ILE A 132 -5.75 -8.69 29.00
C ILE A 132 -6.40 -8.94 30.35
N TYR A 133 -5.77 -9.79 31.15
CA TYR A 133 -6.18 -10.08 32.52
C TYR A 133 -5.03 -9.68 33.43
N ALA A 134 -5.31 -8.81 34.40
CA ALA A 134 -4.31 -8.27 35.31
C ALA A 134 -4.65 -8.56 36.77
N LEU A 135 -3.62 -8.76 37.58
CA LEU A 135 -3.76 -8.94 39.02
C LEU A 135 -4.25 -7.64 39.69
N LYS A 136 -5.15 -7.77 40.66
CA LYS A 136 -5.69 -6.66 41.46
C LYS A 136 -5.66 -7.04 42.94
N ALA A 137 -5.13 -6.15 43.77
CA ALA A 137 -4.88 -6.41 45.19
C ALA A 137 -5.32 -5.23 46.05
N PHE A 138 -5.63 -5.48 47.32
CA PHE A 138 -5.89 -4.42 48.27
C PHE A 138 -4.57 -3.84 48.79
N ASN A 139 -4.37 -2.53 48.66
CA ASN A 139 -3.22 -1.84 49.23
C ASN A 139 -3.57 -1.39 50.65
N ALA A 140 -2.97 -2.03 51.65
CA ALA A 140 -3.25 -1.73 53.06
C ALA A 140 -2.86 -0.31 53.47
N ASN A 141 -1.83 0.27 52.85
CA ASN A 141 -1.34 1.62 53.18
C ASN A 141 -2.30 2.70 52.66
N LYS A 142 -2.91 2.49 51.49
CA LYS A 142 -3.83 3.44 50.86
C LYS A 142 -5.31 3.17 51.16
N GLY A 143 -5.65 1.98 51.64
CA GLY A 143 -7.01 1.59 51.95
C GLY A 143 -7.90 1.36 50.72
N GLU A 144 -7.30 1.08 49.55
CA GLU A 144 -8.01 0.93 48.29
C GLU A 144 -7.54 -0.29 47.48
N TRP A 145 -8.37 -0.73 46.53
CA TRP A 145 -8.00 -1.79 45.60
C TRP A 145 -7.23 -1.24 44.41
N GLU A 146 -6.01 -1.71 44.21
CA GLU A 146 -5.13 -1.31 43.12
C GLU A 146 -4.99 -2.44 42.10
N THR A 147 -5.08 -2.07 40.82
CA THR A 147 -4.63 -2.98 39.75
C THR A 147 -3.12 -2.95 39.69
N SER A 148 -2.49 -4.08 39.39
CA SER A 148 -1.04 -4.17 39.15
C SER A 148 -0.60 -3.05 38.21
N PRO A 149 0.36 -2.21 38.61
CA PRO A 149 0.75 -1.04 37.83
C PRO A 149 1.48 -1.43 36.54
N ILE A 150 2.00 -2.65 36.46
CA ILE A 150 2.56 -3.25 35.24
C ILE A 150 1.56 -4.11 34.46
N PHE A 151 0.29 -4.16 34.90
CA PHE A 151 -0.72 -5.08 34.38
C PHE A 151 -0.22 -6.52 34.36
N GLU A 152 0.27 -7.05 35.47
CA GLU A 152 0.90 -8.37 35.54
C GLU A 152 -0.11 -9.51 35.40
N SER A 153 0.30 -10.61 34.75
CA SER A 153 -0.57 -11.77 34.55
C SER A 153 -0.90 -12.45 35.88
N PRO A 154 -2.16 -12.84 36.14
CA PRO A 154 -2.52 -13.60 37.33
C PRO A 154 -1.75 -14.91 37.46
N LEU A 155 -1.25 -15.47 36.34
CA LEU A 155 -0.50 -16.72 36.36
C LEU A 155 0.89 -16.60 36.99
N ASN A 156 1.43 -15.40 37.15
CA ASN A 156 2.77 -15.19 37.71
C ASN A 156 2.86 -15.52 39.20
N ILE A 157 1.72 -15.68 39.89
CA ILE A 157 1.70 -16.06 41.31
C ILE A 157 2.02 -17.53 41.53
N PHE A 158 1.92 -18.36 40.48
CA PHE A 158 2.09 -19.81 40.57
C PHE A 158 3.50 -20.22 40.19
N ASP A 159 4.06 -21.16 40.94
CA ASP A 159 5.36 -21.73 40.67
C ASP A 159 5.25 -22.88 39.65
N VAL A 160 6.15 -22.88 38.66
CA VAL A 160 6.10 -23.85 37.56
C VAL A 160 6.35 -25.29 38.02
N ASP A 161 7.21 -25.49 39.03
CA ASP A 161 7.61 -26.81 39.51
C ASP A 161 6.63 -27.35 40.56
N VAL A 162 6.06 -26.46 41.38
CA VAL A 162 5.12 -26.81 42.45
C VAL A 162 3.68 -26.88 41.95
N ASP A 163 3.19 -25.83 41.29
CA ASP A 163 1.77 -25.67 40.93
C ASP A 163 1.47 -26.12 39.49
N GLY A 164 2.49 -26.14 38.62
CA GLY A 164 2.36 -26.48 37.20
C GLY A 164 1.64 -27.82 36.92
N PRO A 165 1.95 -28.93 37.63
CA PRO A 165 1.25 -30.20 37.44
C PRO A 165 -0.26 -30.12 37.75
N ALA A 166 -0.64 -29.39 38.80
CA ALA A 166 -2.04 -29.22 39.18
C ALA A 166 -2.79 -28.32 38.18
N LEU A 167 -2.18 -27.20 37.78
CA LEU A 167 -2.76 -26.28 36.79
C LEU A 167 -2.98 -26.94 35.42
N LEU A 168 -2.07 -27.84 35.01
CA LEU A 168 -2.23 -28.63 33.80
C LEU A 168 -3.38 -29.64 33.92
N ALA A 169 -3.49 -30.35 35.05
CA ALA A 169 -4.51 -31.36 35.27
C ALA A 169 -5.92 -30.78 35.39
N ASP A 170 -6.06 -29.68 36.15
CA ASP A 170 -7.37 -29.16 36.55
C ASP A 170 -7.93 -28.14 35.53
N PHE A 171 -7.05 -27.33 34.92
CA PHE A 171 -7.40 -26.20 34.05
C PHE A 171 -6.78 -26.29 32.64
N GLY A 172 -5.91 -27.26 32.36
CA GLY A 172 -5.28 -27.42 31.04
C GLY A 172 -4.19 -26.38 30.71
N ILE A 173 -3.71 -25.64 31.71
CA ILE A 173 -2.67 -24.62 31.55
C ILE A 173 -1.31 -25.31 31.47
N LYS A 174 -0.61 -25.13 30.34
CA LYS A 174 0.71 -25.75 30.13
C LYS A 174 1.80 -25.01 30.92
N PRO A 175 2.84 -25.71 31.43
CA PRO A 175 3.96 -25.09 32.16
C PRO A 175 4.63 -23.92 31.42
N ARG A 176 4.62 -23.91 30.09
CA ARG A 176 5.19 -22.80 29.28
C ARG A 176 4.59 -21.43 29.57
N TYR A 177 3.37 -21.37 30.12
CA TYR A 177 2.68 -20.13 30.48
C TYR A 177 3.06 -19.62 31.90
N LEU A 178 3.75 -20.45 32.69
CA LEU A 178 4.11 -20.18 34.09
C LEU A 178 5.59 -19.79 34.26
N LYS A 179 6.27 -19.42 33.16
CA LYS A 179 7.72 -19.15 33.16
C LYS A 179 8.13 -17.79 33.75
N TYR A 180 7.16 -16.96 34.14
CA TYR A 180 7.38 -15.57 34.54
C TYR A 180 7.27 -15.42 36.05
N ILE A 181 8.08 -14.50 36.60
CA ILE A 181 8.17 -14.25 38.04
C ILE A 181 7.14 -13.22 38.50
N MET A 182 6.86 -13.19 39.81
CA MET A 182 6.13 -12.09 40.44
C MET A 182 6.94 -10.79 40.43
N SER A 183 6.30 -9.66 40.14
CA SER A 183 6.92 -8.34 40.33
C SER A 183 7.11 -7.99 41.81
N PRO A 184 8.01 -7.02 42.13
CA PRO A 184 8.13 -6.48 43.49
C PRO A 184 6.81 -5.96 44.07
N TRP A 185 5.92 -5.42 43.23
CA TRP A 185 4.56 -5.03 43.63
C TRP A 185 3.73 -6.25 44.04
N ALA A 186 3.70 -7.29 43.22
CA ALA A 186 2.94 -8.51 43.51
C ALA A 186 3.46 -9.22 44.76
N VAL A 187 4.78 -9.30 44.94
CA VAL A 187 5.42 -9.88 46.14
C VAL A 187 4.99 -9.13 47.41
N LYS A 188 5.00 -7.79 47.39
CA LYS A 188 4.55 -6.97 48.52
C LYS A 188 3.08 -7.22 48.84
N ARG A 189 2.20 -7.16 47.83
CA ARG A 189 0.75 -7.37 47.98
C ARG A 189 0.42 -8.80 48.48
N MET A 190 1.15 -9.81 48.03
CA MET A 190 1.03 -11.20 48.51
C MET A 190 1.43 -11.33 49.98
N SER A 191 2.49 -10.65 50.41
CA SER A 191 2.91 -10.60 51.82
C SER A 191 1.83 -9.95 52.71
N GLU A 192 1.27 -8.82 52.27
CA GLU A 192 0.15 -8.13 52.95
C GLU A 192 -1.10 -9.02 53.05
N ALA A 193 -1.36 -9.85 52.03
CA ALA A 193 -2.44 -10.84 52.04
C ALA A 193 -2.15 -12.06 52.93
N SER A 194 -0.95 -12.19 53.50
CA SER A 194 -0.46 -13.37 54.21
C SER A 194 -0.41 -14.64 53.35
N GLY A 195 -0.10 -14.49 52.05
CA GLY A 195 -0.05 -15.59 51.09
C GLY A 195 -1.40 -16.09 50.60
N ASP A 196 -2.51 -15.48 51.02
CA ASP A 196 -3.85 -15.91 50.66
C ASP A 196 -4.31 -15.31 49.32
N ILE A 197 -4.17 -16.10 48.25
CA ILE A 197 -4.60 -15.72 46.89
C ILE A 197 -6.11 -15.42 46.81
N SER A 198 -6.94 -15.93 47.73
CA SER A 198 -8.39 -15.64 47.73
C SER A 198 -8.71 -14.19 48.07
N LYS A 199 -7.75 -13.46 48.66
CA LYS A 199 -7.84 -12.02 48.93
C LYS A 199 -7.42 -11.15 47.76
N MET A 200 -7.08 -11.76 46.62
CA MET A 200 -6.75 -11.07 45.38
C MET A 200 -7.87 -11.24 44.34
N LYS A 201 -7.87 -10.35 43.37
CA LYS A 201 -8.82 -10.34 42.26
C LYS A 201 -8.07 -10.30 40.94
N VAL A 202 -8.78 -10.64 39.88
CA VAL A 202 -8.36 -10.44 38.50
C VAL A 202 -9.27 -9.40 37.88
N VAL A 203 -8.69 -8.48 37.11
CA VAL A 203 -9.44 -7.51 36.32
C VAL A 203 -9.18 -7.73 34.84
N LYS A 204 -10.27 -7.84 34.07
CA LYS A 204 -10.22 -7.86 32.61
C LYS A 204 -10.16 -6.42 32.12
N LEU A 205 -9.16 -6.11 31.31
CA LEU A 205 -8.90 -4.78 30.76
C LEU A 205 -8.71 -4.88 29.26
N TYR A 206 -9.15 -3.86 28.52
CA TYR A 206 -8.75 -3.72 27.12
C TYR A 206 -7.50 -2.86 27.04
N PRO A 207 -6.47 -3.29 26.29
CA PRO A 207 -5.35 -2.41 25.95
C PRO A 207 -5.86 -1.13 25.31
N ASP A 208 -5.20 -0.01 25.61
CA ASP A 208 -5.65 1.31 25.20
C ASP A 208 -4.45 2.25 25.07
N ILE A 209 -4.27 2.82 23.88
CA ILE A 209 -3.14 3.72 23.57
C ILE A 209 -3.25 5.02 24.38
N LEU A 210 -4.47 5.57 24.51
CA LEU A 210 -4.70 6.88 25.13
C LEU A 210 -4.62 6.80 26.65
N LYS A 211 -5.12 5.70 27.23
CA LYS A 211 -5.03 5.45 28.68
C LYS A 211 -3.70 4.83 29.11
N GLN A 212 -2.82 4.53 28.15
CA GLN A 212 -1.56 3.82 28.38
C GLN A 212 -1.79 2.51 29.15
N ILE A 213 -2.71 1.68 28.67
CA ILE A 213 -2.96 0.34 29.22
C ILE A 213 -2.33 -0.67 28.27
N ALA A 214 -1.30 -1.39 28.73
CA ALA A 214 -0.56 -2.39 27.96
C ALA A 214 0.13 -1.91 26.67
N ILE A 215 -0.11 -0.70 26.16
CA ILE A 215 0.49 -0.19 24.93
C ILE A 215 1.33 1.04 25.22
N THR A 216 2.57 1.03 24.75
CA THR A 216 3.49 2.18 24.87
C THR A 216 4.22 2.48 23.57
N LYS A 217 4.63 3.73 23.45
CA LYS A 217 5.46 4.24 22.35
C LYS A 217 6.63 5.01 22.94
N VAL A 218 7.83 4.64 22.54
CA VAL A 218 9.09 5.29 22.92
C VAL A 218 9.68 5.93 21.69
N GLU A 219 10.02 7.21 21.85
CA GLU A 219 10.78 7.97 20.87
C GLU A 219 12.18 8.24 21.45
N PRO A 220 13.21 8.32 20.60
CA PRO A 220 14.54 8.66 21.06
C PRO A 220 14.55 10.11 21.53
N GLY A 221 15.10 10.34 22.72
CA GLY A 221 15.39 11.67 23.24
C GLY A 221 16.84 12.04 22.97
N ASP A 222 17.22 13.28 23.27
CA ASP A 222 18.61 13.69 23.20
C ASP A 222 19.50 12.82 24.13
N GLU A 223 20.70 12.45 23.68
CA GLU A 223 21.65 11.62 24.46
C GLU A 223 21.91 12.17 25.87
N ASN A 224 21.80 13.49 26.06
CA ASN A 224 22.02 14.16 27.34
C ASN A 224 20.81 14.14 28.28
N ASN A 225 19.60 13.92 27.75
CA ASN A 225 18.34 14.04 28.50
C ASN A 225 17.56 12.72 28.59
N GLN A 226 17.90 11.72 27.77
CA GLN A 226 17.18 10.45 27.76
C GLN A 226 17.69 9.53 28.87
N ASP A 227 16.87 9.38 29.90
CA ASP A 227 17.14 8.52 31.07
C ASP A 227 16.47 7.15 30.92
N ILE A 228 17.16 6.09 31.35
CA ILE A 228 16.70 4.70 31.34
C ILE A 228 15.37 4.54 32.09
N SER A 229 15.09 5.45 33.03
CA SER A 229 13.83 5.51 33.77
C SER A 229 12.59 5.65 32.88
N SER A 230 12.72 6.19 31.67
CA SER A 230 11.63 6.21 30.67
C SER A 230 11.20 4.81 30.20
N LEU A 231 12.08 3.81 30.32
CA LEU A 231 11.80 2.42 30.00
C LEU A 231 11.41 1.62 31.24
N VAL A 232 12.18 1.75 32.32
CA VAL A 232 12.07 0.83 33.47
C VAL A 232 11.36 1.42 34.69
N GLY A 233 10.99 2.71 34.67
CA GLY A 233 10.43 3.44 35.79
C GLY A 233 11.50 4.06 36.68
N LYS A 234 11.11 4.73 37.76
CA LYS A 234 12.06 5.26 38.76
C LYS A 234 11.44 5.40 40.14
N VAL A 235 12.27 5.48 41.17
CA VAL A 235 11.79 5.83 42.51
C VAL A 235 11.26 7.27 42.55
N ASN A 236 10.11 7.47 43.19
CA ASN A 236 9.52 8.78 43.42
C ASN A 236 10.07 9.38 44.70
N ILE A 237 10.81 10.48 44.58
CA ILE A 237 11.48 11.16 45.71
C ILE A 237 10.48 11.57 46.80
N ARG A 238 9.23 11.90 46.45
CA ARG A 238 8.22 12.30 47.43
C ARG A 238 7.78 11.14 48.33
N ASP A 239 7.73 9.94 47.77
CA ASP A 239 7.27 8.76 48.51
C ASP A 239 8.37 8.20 49.43
N LEU A 240 9.62 8.69 49.30
CA LEU A 240 10.74 8.35 50.17
C LEU A 240 10.61 8.91 51.60
N GLU A 241 9.69 9.85 51.83
CA GLU A 241 9.40 10.34 53.18
C GLU A 241 8.71 9.25 54.02
N ASP A 242 7.83 8.46 53.38
CA ASP A 242 6.99 7.44 54.02
C ASP A 242 7.48 6.00 53.74
N HIS A 243 8.31 5.81 52.72
CA HIS A 243 8.74 4.49 52.24
C HIS A 243 10.26 4.40 52.02
N VAL A 244 10.81 3.20 52.15
CA VAL A 244 12.22 2.93 51.80
C VAL A 244 12.41 2.90 50.29
N GLN A 245 13.62 3.20 49.83
CA GLN A 245 13.97 3.31 48.40
C GLN A 245 13.64 2.05 47.56
N HIS A 246 13.70 0.87 48.16
CA HIS A 246 13.39 -0.40 47.51
C HIS A 246 11.92 -0.83 47.67
N ASP A 247 11.07 0.02 48.26
CA ASP A 247 9.64 -0.26 48.42
C ASP A 247 8.90 -0.10 47.09
N ALA A 248 8.08 -1.10 46.73
CA ALA A 248 7.24 -1.07 45.54
C ALA A 248 6.21 0.07 45.50
N ASP A 249 5.78 0.57 46.67
CA ASP A 249 4.87 1.72 46.77
C ASP A 249 5.60 3.07 46.50
N ALA A 250 6.93 3.13 46.68
CA ALA A 250 7.74 4.30 46.33
C ALA A 250 8.17 4.32 44.86
N TYR A 251 7.89 3.25 44.11
CA TYR A 251 8.33 3.09 42.73
C TYR A 251 7.31 3.67 41.75
N ASN A 252 7.75 4.56 40.88
CA ASN A 252 6.95 5.08 39.78
C ASN A 252 7.02 4.13 38.58
N TRP A 253 6.01 3.29 38.46
CA TRP A 253 5.83 2.25 37.44
C TRP A 253 5.42 2.77 36.05
N LYS A 254 5.76 4.02 35.71
CA LYS A 254 5.38 4.65 34.42
C LYS A 254 6.40 4.47 33.30
N GLY A 255 7.37 3.56 33.46
CA GLY A 255 8.26 3.18 32.38
C GLY A 255 7.52 2.44 31.27
N SER A 256 8.10 2.49 30.07
CA SER A 256 7.50 1.91 28.87
C SER A 256 7.41 0.38 28.91
N LEU A 257 8.43 -0.28 29.48
CA LEU A 257 8.41 -1.73 29.74
C LEU A 257 7.45 -2.10 30.87
N ASN A 258 7.32 -1.24 31.89
CA ASN A 258 6.37 -1.47 32.99
C ASN A 258 4.95 -1.54 32.45
N THR A 259 4.57 -0.50 31.73
CA THR A 259 3.22 -0.33 31.20
C THR A 259 2.89 -1.38 30.14
N ALA A 260 3.86 -1.81 29.33
CA ALA A 260 3.66 -2.79 28.27
C ALA A 260 4.00 -4.24 28.67
N SER A 261 4.11 -4.56 29.96
CA SER A 261 4.57 -5.87 30.43
C SER A 261 3.72 -7.04 29.90
N GLN A 262 2.41 -6.86 29.69
CA GLN A 262 1.57 -7.87 29.02
C GLN A 262 1.13 -7.48 27.60
N GLY A 263 1.70 -6.42 27.03
CA GLY A 263 1.16 -5.80 25.84
C GLY A 263 2.16 -5.56 24.72
N PHE A 264 2.16 -4.34 24.20
CA PHE A 264 2.85 -3.98 22.97
C PHE A 264 3.63 -2.67 23.16
N MET A 265 4.96 -2.74 23.04
CA MET A 265 5.82 -1.57 23.11
C MET A 265 6.43 -1.30 21.74
N GLU A 266 6.21 -0.10 21.21
CA GLU A 266 6.88 0.41 20.03
C GLU A 266 8.10 1.26 20.43
N PHE A 267 9.25 1.00 19.82
CA PHE A 267 10.43 1.85 19.88
C PHE A 267 10.72 2.43 18.50
N VAL A 268 10.41 3.71 18.32
CA VAL A 268 10.66 4.48 17.10
C VAL A 268 12.14 4.79 16.99
N GLU A 269 12.75 4.58 15.83
CA GLU A 269 14.15 4.93 15.53
C GLU A 269 15.13 4.47 16.63
N MET A 270 14.96 3.23 17.08
CA MET A 270 15.62 2.65 18.27
C MET A 270 17.14 2.86 18.30
N PHE A 271 17.81 2.85 17.15
CA PHE A 271 19.27 2.97 17.06
C PHE A 271 19.79 4.41 17.20
N LYS A 272 18.92 5.42 17.29
CA LYS A 272 19.31 6.77 17.73
C LYS A 272 19.47 6.86 19.25
N ALA A 273 18.87 5.93 20.00
CA ALA A 273 18.97 5.92 21.45
C ALA A 273 20.36 5.43 21.90
N PRO A 274 20.87 5.91 23.05
CA PRO A 274 22.12 5.40 23.62
C PRO A 274 22.06 3.89 23.86
N ILE A 275 23.16 3.16 23.55
CA ILE A 275 23.23 1.68 23.69
C ILE A 275 22.82 1.21 25.08
N LYS A 276 23.12 1.98 26.14
CA LYS A 276 22.74 1.64 27.52
C LYS A 276 21.23 1.48 27.72
N MET A 277 20.42 2.20 26.94
CA MET A 277 18.95 2.07 26.98
C MET A 277 18.44 0.79 26.34
N LEU A 278 19.25 0.14 25.51
CA LEU A 278 18.86 -1.09 24.81
C LEU A 278 19.02 -2.34 25.70
N HIS A 279 19.87 -2.28 26.74
CA HIS A 279 20.13 -3.43 27.60
C HIS A 279 18.88 -3.97 28.33
N PRO A 280 17.99 -3.15 28.92
CA PRO A 280 16.75 -3.66 29.50
C PRO A 280 15.86 -4.41 28.50
N LEU A 281 15.89 -4.04 27.20
CA LEU A 281 15.12 -4.71 26.16
C LEU A 281 15.64 -6.14 25.91
N LEU A 282 16.95 -6.31 25.98
CA LEU A 282 17.59 -7.62 25.83
C LEU A 282 17.26 -8.55 26.99
N THR A 283 17.36 -8.07 28.24
CA THR A 283 17.01 -8.90 29.40
C THR A 283 15.51 -9.21 29.39
N ALA A 284 14.66 -8.23 29.07
CA ALA A 284 13.21 -8.42 28.99
C ALA A 284 12.81 -9.50 27.98
N THR A 285 13.46 -9.55 26.82
CA THR A 285 13.17 -10.55 25.78
C THR A 285 13.80 -11.91 26.09
N GLN A 286 15.01 -11.96 26.65
CA GLN A 286 15.73 -13.20 26.92
C GLN A 286 15.24 -13.92 28.19
N GLU A 287 15.14 -13.19 29.29
CA GLU A 287 14.85 -13.71 30.63
C GLU A 287 13.37 -13.57 31.01
N GLY A 288 12.59 -12.83 30.21
CA GLY A 288 11.19 -12.51 30.55
C GLY A 288 11.07 -11.56 31.74
N ASN A 289 12.15 -10.86 32.08
CA ASN A 289 12.18 -9.86 33.14
C ASN A 289 13.31 -8.84 32.91
N TYR A 290 13.26 -7.70 33.60
CA TYR A 290 14.29 -6.67 33.55
C TYR A 290 14.47 -6.00 34.91
N ALA A 291 15.65 -5.41 35.12
CA ALA A 291 15.92 -4.66 36.34
C ALA A 291 15.29 -3.26 36.30
N GLY A 292 14.70 -2.85 37.43
CA GLY A 292 14.29 -1.45 37.65
C GLY A 292 15.49 -0.52 37.80
N THR A 293 15.23 0.76 38.05
CA THR A 293 16.30 1.66 38.52
C THR A 293 16.71 1.30 39.95
N GLU A 294 18.01 1.43 40.25
CA GLU A 294 18.59 1.20 41.59
C GLU A 294 18.51 -0.28 42.02
N GLN A 295 18.70 -0.59 43.31
CA GLN A 295 18.61 -1.98 43.83
C GLN A 295 17.15 -2.42 44.00
N PHE A 296 16.39 -2.39 42.90
CA PHE A 296 15.01 -2.80 42.84
C PHE A 296 14.91 -4.22 42.23
N GLY A 297 13.97 -5.03 42.70
CA GLY A 297 13.83 -6.42 42.25
C GLY A 297 13.50 -6.52 40.75
N ALA A 298 13.74 -7.70 40.16
CA ALA A 298 13.44 -7.97 38.76
C ALA A 298 11.94 -7.84 38.47
N ILE A 299 11.59 -7.18 37.36
CA ILE A 299 10.22 -6.89 36.95
C ILE A 299 9.88 -7.77 35.74
N PRO A 300 8.79 -8.55 35.77
CA PRO A 300 8.43 -9.44 34.67
C PRO A 300 8.01 -8.68 33.42
N PHE A 301 8.29 -9.27 32.25
CA PHE A 301 7.90 -8.78 30.94
C PHE A 301 7.49 -9.94 30.02
N GLN A 302 6.26 -9.89 29.52
CA GLN A 302 5.60 -10.87 28.65
C GLN A 302 5.08 -10.26 27.34
N GLY A 303 5.40 -8.98 27.11
CA GLY A 303 4.91 -8.20 25.98
C GLY A 303 5.69 -8.45 24.69
N ILE A 304 5.25 -7.78 23.63
CA ILE A 304 5.94 -7.72 22.35
C ILE A 304 6.72 -6.42 22.27
N LEU A 305 7.98 -6.50 21.83
CA LEU A 305 8.78 -5.34 21.46
C LEU A 305 8.79 -5.23 19.93
N LEU A 306 8.29 -4.10 19.42
CA LEU A 306 8.42 -3.71 18.02
C LEU A 306 9.36 -2.51 17.93
N ALA A 307 10.35 -2.58 17.07
CA ALA A 307 11.23 -1.46 16.76
C ALA A 307 11.21 -1.18 15.25
N HIS A 308 11.52 0.05 14.86
CA HIS A 308 11.74 0.36 13.44
C HIS A 308 12.77 1.46 13.29
N SER A 309 13.53 1.43 12.19
CA SER A 309 14.50 2.48 11.86
C SER A 309 14.76 2.55 10.36
N ASN A 310 15.66 3.42 9.92
CA ASN A 310 16.06 3.53 8.51
C ASN A 310 17.31 2.69 8.19
N GLU A 311 17.61 2.58 6.89
CA GLU A 311 18.75 1.77 6.42
C GLU A 311 20.09 2.31 6.90
N SER A 312 20.29 3.63 6.87
CA SER A 312 21.55 4.24 7.32
C SER A 312 21.86 3.94 8.78
N GLU A 313 20.87 4.06 9.66
CA GLU A 313 20.98 3.77 11.09
C GLU A 313 21.30 2.29 11.33
N TRP A 314 20.61 1.40 10.62
CA TRP A 314 20.86 -0.03 10.68
C TRP A 314 22.29 -0.38 10.25
N GLN A 315 22.78 0.17 9.13
CA GLN A 315 24.12 -0.11 8.64
C GLN A 315 25.19 0.41 9.62
N THR A 316 25.03 1.62 10.17
CA THR A 316 25.92 2.14 11.20
C THR A 316 25.92 1.26 12.45
N PHE A 317 24.74 0.83 12.90
CA PHE A 317 24.60 0.00 14.09
C PHE A 317 25.20 -1.40 13.90
N ARG A 318 24.93 -2.04 12.74
CA ARG A 318 25.40 -3.39 12.38
C ARG A 318 26.92 -3.45 12.21
N ASN A 319 27.53 -2.40 11.69
CA ASN A 319 28.99 -2.35 11.47
C ASN A 319 29.79 -2.20 12.78
N ASN A 320 29.13 -1.89 13.90
CA ASN A 320 29.78 -1.78 15.19
C ASN A 320 29.82 -3.14 15.91
N LYS A 321 31.03 -3.71 16.07
CA LYS A 321 31.24 -5.01 16.71
C LYS A 321 30.73 -5.10 18.15
N ASN A 322 30.64 -3.99 18.87
CA ASN A 322 30.10 -3.98 20.24
C ASN A 322 28.61 -4.33 20.29
N ASN A 323 27.92 -4.27 19.15
CA ASN A 323 26.48 -4.51 19.04
C ASN A 323 26.13 -5.92 18.55
N GLU A 324 27.12 -6.80 18.32
CA GLU A 324 26.92 -8.13 17.74
C GLU A 324 25.92 -8.97 18.55
N ALA A 325 26.03 -8.96 19.88
CA ALA A 325 25.09 -9.66 20.76
C ALA A 325 23.64 -9.13 20.68
N PHE A 326 23.45 -7.89 20.25
CA PHE A 326 22.12 -7.30 20.04
C PHE A 326 21.51 -7.81 18.73
N LEU A 327 22.32 -7.99 17.68
CA LEU A 327 21.84 -8.40 16.35
C LEU A 327 21.16 -9.77 16.39
N ASP A 328 21.66 -10.72 17.18
CA ASP A 328 21.06 -12.05 17.36
C ASP A 328 19.67 -12.00 18.01
N ARG A 329 19.33 -10.88 18.68
CA ARG A 329 18.06 -10.68 19.40
C ARG A 329 17.04 -9.89 18.59
N VAL A 330 17.32 -9.62 17.33
CA VAL A 330 16.46 -8.84 16.45
C VAL A 330 15.99 -9.71 15.28
N ASN A 331 14.67 -9.82 15.10
CA ASN A 331 14.10 -10.39 13.89
C ASN A 331 13.82 -9.26 12.88
N VAL A 332 14.63 -9.19 11.84
CA VAL A 332 14.57 -8.13 10.83
C VAL A 332 13.53 -8.49 9.76
N VAL A 333 12.50 -7.65 9.62
CA VAL A 333 11.54 -7.69 8.53
C VAL A 333 11.73 -6.48 7.64
N LYS A 334 11.97 -6.70 6.34
CA LYS A 334 12.16 -5.62 5.37
C LYS A 334 10.80 -5.10 4.88
N VAL A 335 10.68 -3.78 4.83
CA VAL A 335 9.49 -3.05 4.38
C VAL A 335 9.91 -2.12 3.23
N PRO A 336 10.12 -2.66 2.01
CA PRO A 336 10.50 -1.86 0.85
C PRO A 336 9.32 -1.01 0.36
N TYR A 337 9.62 -0.04 -0.51
CA TYR A 337 8.56 0.64 -1.26
C TYR A 337 7.84 -0.31 -2.22
N CYS A 338 6.60 0.03 -2.58
CA CYS A 338 5.86 -0.70 -3.60
C CYS A 338 6.58 -0.58 -4.96
N LEU A 339 6.79 -1.71 -5.62
CA LEU A 339 7.39 -1.83 -6.96
C LEU A 339 6.35 -2.14 -8.05
N ARG A 340 5.07 -2.19 -7.69
CA ARG A 340 3.97 -2.45 -8.61
C ARG A 340 3.17 -1.18 -8.85
N VAL A 341 3.06 -0.79 -10.11
CA VAL A 341 2.39 0.46 -10.51
C VAL A 341 0.92 0.44 -10.10
N SER A 342 0.21 -0.66 -10.32
CA SER A 342 -1.23 -0.76 -10.00
C SER A 342 -1.50 -0.58 -8.49
N GLU A 343 -0.62 -1.07 -7.64
CA GLU A 343 -0.73 -1.01 -6.18
C GLU A 343 -0.29 0.36 -5.66
N GLU A 344 0.71 0.98 -6.28
CA GLU A 344 1.11 2.36 -5.97
C GLU A 344 0.00 3.37 -6.33
N ILE A 345 -0.74 3.16 -7.42
CA ILE A 345 -1.94 3.97 -7.75
C ILE A 345 -2.95 3.91 -6.59
N LYS A 346 -3.26 2.72 -6.06
CA LYS A 346 -4.18 2.56 -4.93
C LYS A 346 -3.71 3.25 -3.65
N ILE A 347 -2.39 3.31 -3.44
CA ILE A 347 -1.82 4.09 -2.33
C ILE A 347 -2.16 5.57 -2.50
N TYR A 348 -2.05 6.12 -3.72
CA TYR A 348 -2.39 7.51 -3.98
C TYR A 348 -3.90 7.79 -3.93
N GLU A 349 -4.73 6.90 -4.48
CA GLU A 349 -6.19 6.98 -4.38
C GLU A 349 -6.63 7.08 -2.91
N LYS A 350 -6.14 6.17 -2.07
CA LYS A 350 -6.38 6.18 -0.62
C LYS A 350 -5.95 7.50 0.04
N LEU A 351 -4.80 8.06 -0.34
CA LEU A 351 -4.31 9.32 0.23
C LEU A 351 -5.18 10.51 -0.20
N ILE A 352 -5.63 10.54 -1.45
CA ILE A 352 -6.47 11.59 -2.01
C ILE A 352 -7.89 11.52 -1.43
N GLU A 353 -8.45 10.33 -1.27
CA GLU A 353 -9.79 10.08 -0.71
C GLU A 353 -9.94 10.65 0.72
N ASN A 354 -8.84 10.69 1.48
CA ASN A 354 -8.79 11.29 2.82
C ASN A 354 -8.57 12.83 2.81
N SER A 355 -8.73 13.50 1.66
CA SER A 355 -8.51 14.94 1.50
C SER A 355 -9.66 15.62 0.74
N GLU A 356 -9.74 16.95 0.79
CA GLU A 356 -10.73 17.72 0.01
C GLU A 356 -10.54 17.56 -1.52
N LEU A 357 -9.37 17.09 -1.95
CA LEU A 357 -9.05 16.82 -3.35
C LEU A 357 -9.81 15.61 -3.93
N ALA A 358 -10.46 14.79 -3.09
CA ALA A 358 -11.22 13.62 -3.51
C ALA A 358 -12.32 13.93 -4.54
N SER A 359 -12.87 15.16 -4.49
CA SER A 359 -13.92 15.62 -5.41
C SER A 359 -13.39 16.43 -6.59
N SER A 360 -12.08 16.71 -6.63
CA SER A 360 -11.48 17.55 -7.66
C SER A 360 -11.28 16.80 -8.98
N PRO A 361 -11.45 17.45 -10.15
CA PRO A 361 -11.18 16.83 -11.44
C PRO A 361 -9.75 16.30 -11.57
N LEU A 362 -9.63 15.06 -12.03
CA LEU A 362 -8.38 14.35 -12.21
C LEU A 362 -8.32 13.84 -13.65
N ALA A 363 -7.42 14.42 -14.45
CA ALA A 363 -7.24 13.97 -15.82
C ALA A 363 -6.72 12.52 -15.87
N PRO A 364 -7.21 11.69 -16.80
CA PRO A 364 -6.73 10.33 -17.06
C PRO A 364 -5.21 10.23 -17.16
N GLY A 365 -4.66 9.17 -16.58
CA GLY A 365 -3.22 8.88 -16.60
C GLY A 365 -2.39 9.68 -15.58
N THR A 366 -2.96 10.62 -14.81
CA THR A 366 -2.19 11.41 -13.83
C THR A 366 -1.59 10.53 -12.72
N LEU A 367 -2.42 9.74 -12.04
CA LEU A 367 -1.95 8.86 -10.96
C LEU A 367 -1.05 7.74 -11.49
N GLU A 368 -1.38 7.21 -12.67
CA GLU A 368 -0.55 6.21 -13.33
C GLU A 368 0.85 6.77 -13.64
N MET A 369 0.96 7.97 -14.22
CA MET A 369 2.25 8.60 -14.50
C MET A 369 3.06 8.86 -13.22
N MET A 370 2.41 9.33 -12.14
CA MET A 370 3.06 9.51 -10.85
C MET A 370 3.57 8.17 -10.28
N ALA A 371 2.76 7.11 -10.38
CA ALA A 371 3.11 5.78 -9.91
C ALA A 371 4.25 5.17 -10.73
N GLN A 372 4.21 5.31 -12.06
CA GLN A 372 5.29 4.89 -12.95
C GLN A 372 6.59 5.63 -12.63
N PHE A 373 6.56 6.96 -12.43
CA PHE A 373 7.73 7.73 -12.01
C PHE A 373 8.31 7.22 -10.69
N ALA A 374 7.45 7.04 -9.67
CA ALA A 374 7.88 6.60 -8.36
C ALA A 374 8.47 5.18 -8.39
N VAL A 375 7.87 4.26 -9.15
CA VAL A 375 8.37 2.89 -9.28
C VAL A 375 9.68 2.85 -10.08
N LEU A 376 9.80 3.60 -11.18
CA LEU A 376 11.04 3.70 -11.96
C LEU A 376 12.22 4.20 -11.10
N SER A 377 11.97 5.10 -10.14
CA SER A 377 13.03 5.59 -9.24
C SER A 377 13.41 4.61 -8.12
N ARG A 378 12.64 3.53 -7.92
CA ARG A 378 12.84 2.50 -6.89
C ARG A 378 13.43 1.20 -7.42
N ILE A 379 13.23 0.93 -8.71
CA ILE A 379 13.74 -0.25 -9.40
C ILE A 379 15.22 -0.06 -9.72
N LYS A 380 16.03 -1.10 -9.47
CA LYS A 380 17.43 -1.10 -9.89
C LYS A 380 17.53 -1.31 -11.40
N GLU A 381 18.39 -0.53 -12.04
CA GLU A 381 18.61 -0.61 -13.49
C GLU A 381 19.11 -2.00 -13.90
N PRO A 382 18.43 -2.69 -14.82
CA PRO A 382 18.85 -4.01 -15.29
C PRO A 382 19.91 -3.91 -16.40
N GLU A 383 20.92 -4.78 -16.37
CA GLU A 383 22.06 -4.70 -17.31
C GLU A 383 21.68 -4.90 -18.80
N ASN A 384 20.77 -5.84 -19.09
CA ASN A 384 20.50 -6.31 -20.45
C ASN A 384 19.03 -6.15 -20.88
N SER A 385 18.29 -5.23 -20.25
CA SER A 385 16.88 -4.97 -20.59
C SER A 385 16.50 -3.53 -20.27
N LYS A 386 15.33 -3.08 -20.71
CA LYS A 386 14.86 -1.73 -20.39
C LYS A 386 14.26 -1.69 -18.98
N THR A 387 14.57 -0.65 -18.21
CA THR A 387 14.00 -0.42 -16.86
C THR A 387 12.47 -0.37 -16.87
N PHE A 388 11.87 0.22 -17.91
CA PHE A 388 10.43 0.25 -18.08
C PHE A 388 9.83 -1.16 -18.28
N SER A 389 10.48 -2.03 -19.04
CA SER A 389 10.04 -3.42 -19.21
C SER A 389 10.07 -4.17 -17.87
N LYS A 390 11.13 -3.98 -17.07
CA LYS A 390 11.22 -4.54 -15.72
C LYS A 390 10.07 -4.08 -14.81
N MET A 391 9.73 -2.79 -14.84
CA MET A 391 8.56 -2.24 -14.12
C MET A 391 7.24 -2.91 -14.53
N GLU A 392 7.01 -3.09 -15.83
CA GLU A 392 5.80 -3.73 -16.33
C GLU A 392 5.71 -5.22 -15.96
N ILE A 393 6.84 -5.92 -15.93
CA ILE A 393 6.90 -7.32 -15.45
C ILE A 393 6.59 -7.40 -13.95
N TYR A 394 7.10 -6.47 -13.13
CA TYR A 394 6.73 -6.40 -11.71
C TYR A 394 5.23 -6.20 -11.52
N ASP A 395 4.59 -5.40 -12.37
CA ASP A 395 3.15 -5.17 -12.35
C ASP A 395 2.34 -6.34 -12.96
N GLY A 396 2.98 -7.44 -13.35
CA GLY A 396 2.34 -8.65 -13.86
C GLY A 396 1.86 -8.55 -15.31
N LYS A 397 2.39 -7.61 -16.10
CA LYS A 397 2.12 -7.53 -17.54
C LYS A 397 2.89 -8.61 -18.31
N ASN A 398 2.36 -9.02 -19.45
CA ASN A 398 3.02 -9.95 -20.36
C ASN A 398 3.72 -9.16 -21.48
N LEU A 399 5.05 -9.27 -21.58
CA LEU A 399 5.86 -8.56 -22.56
C LEU A 399 6.46 -9.45 -23.65
N LYS A 400 6.14 -10.74 -23.70
CA LYS A 400 6.76 -11.69 -24.64
C LYS A 400 6.71 -11.24 -26.10
N ASP A 401 5.63 -10.57 -26.50
CA ASP A 401 5.43 -10.10 -27.88
C ASP A 401 5.91 -8.65 -28.11
N LYS A 402 6.17 -7.89 -27.02
CA LYS A 402 6.54 -6.46 -27.08
C LYS A 402 8.03 -6.21 -26.88
N ASP A 403 8.69 -6.99 -26.04
CA ASP A 403 10.12 -6.85 -25.74
C ASP A 403 10.78 -8.24 -25.61
N PRO A 404 11.51 -8.71 -26.63
CA PRO A 404 12.24 -9.98 -26.58
C PRO A 404 13.34 -10.04 -25.51
N ASN A 405 13.83 -8.88 -25.04
CA ASN A 405 14.88 -8.80 -24.03
C ASN A 405 14.32 -8.78 -22.59
N ALA A 406 12.99 -8.75 -22.42
CA ALA A 406 12.38 -8.79 -21.10
C ALA A 406 12.60 -10.16 -20.44
N LYS A 407 13.14 -10.15 -19.22
CA LYS A 407 13.36 -11.37 -18.43
C LYS A 407 12.11 -11.75 -17.62
N ALA A 408 12.12 -12.96 -17.07
CA ALA A 408 11.10 -13.39 -16.11
C ALA A 408 11.29 -12.68 -14.75
N LEU A 409 10.22 -12.66 -13.94
CA LEU A 409 10.15 -11.93 -12.67
C LEU A 409 11.17 -12.43 -11.63
N ASP A 410 11.35 -13.75 -11.51
CA ASP A 410 12.34 -14.39 -10.64
C ASP A 410 13.76 -13.91 -10.98
N VAL A 411 14.12 -13.92 -12.26
CA VAL A 411 15.45 -13.47 -12.71
C VAL A 411 15.67 -12.00 -12.37
N TYR A 412 14.66 -11.14 -12.53
CA TYR A 412 14.77 -9.74 -12.14
C TYR A 412 14.94 -9.53 -10.64
N ARG A 413 14.24 -10.31 -9.80
CA ARG A 413 14.39 -10.27 -8.34
C ARG A 413 15.77 -10.76 -7.90
N ASP A 414 16.25 -11.84 -8.51
CA ASP A 414 17.58 -12.39 -8.22
C ASP A 414 18.70 -11.42 -8.61
N ASP A 415 18.63 -10.84 -9.82
CA ASP A 415 19.61 -9.86 -10.32
C ASP A 415 19.64 -8.58 -9.45
N ALA A 416 18.50 -8.12 -8.95
CA ALA A 416 18.40 -6.90 -8.16
C ALA A 416 18.83 -7.08 -6.68
N GLY A 417 18.74 -8.30 -6.18
CA GLY A 417 19.08 -8.66 -4.81
C GLY A 417 18.09 -8.15 -3.75
N VAL A 418 18.47 -8.33 -2.49
CA VAL A 418 17.58 -8.16 -1.33
C VAL A 418 17.24 -6.71 -0.96
N ASP A 419 17.86 -5.73 -1.62
CA ASP A 419 17.71 -4.29 -1.31
C ASP A 419 16.93 -3.52 -2.39
N GLU A 420 16.31 -4.22 -3.34
CA GLU A 420 15.45 -3.57 -4.32
C GLU A 420 14.22 -2.93 -3.65
N GLY A 421 13.88 -1.70 -4.05
CA GLY A 421 12.80 -0.92 -3.42
C GLY A 421 13.15 -0.32 -2.05
N MET A 422 14.38 -0.47 -1.56
CA MET A 422 14.84 0.18 -0.33
C MET A 422 15.31 1.64 -0.55
N GLU A 423 15.43 2.05 -1.82
CA GLU A 423 15.78 3.41 -2.22
C GLU A 423 14.77 3.94 -3.25
N GLY A 424 14.86 5.24 -3.55
CA GLY A 424 14.01 5.91 -4.54
C GLY A 424 13.05 6.92 -3.94
N THR A 425 12.06 7.32 -4.75
CA THR A 425 11.11 8.37 -4.38
C THR A 425 10.12 7.88 -3.33
N SER A 426 10.06 8.59 -2.20
CA SER A 426 9.12 8.27 -1.12
C SER A 426 7.66 8.59 -1.47
N THR A 427 6.72 7.87 -0.87
CA THR A 427 5.28 8.16 -0.96
C THR A 427 4.95 9.58 -0.47
N ARG A 428 5.70 10.09 0.52
CA ARG A 428 5.55 11.48 1.01
C ARG A 428 5.95 12.51 -0.05
N PHE A 429 7.01 12.25 -0.82
CA PHE A 429 7.38 13.09 -1.96
C PHE A 429 6.26 13.07 -3.00
N ALA A 430 5.78 11.89 -3.40
CA ALA A 430 4.71 11.74 -4.38
C ALA A 430 3.46 12.54 -3.98
N PHE A 431 3.03 12.44 -2.72
CA PHE A 431 1.88 13.18 -2.23
C PHE A 431 2.07 14.70 -2.23
N LYS A 432 3.28 15.19 -1.88
CA LYS A 432 3.62 16.62 -1.99
C LYS A 432 3.56 17.10 -3.44
N ILE A 433 4.02 16.28 -4.39
CA ILE A 433 3.92 16.59 -5.82
C ILE A 433 2.46 16.66 -6.23
N LEU A 434 1.67 15.63 -5.96
CA LEU A 434 0.24 15.60 -6.32
C LEU A 434 -0.51 16.81 -5.74
N SER A 435 -0.26 17.16 -4.47
CA SER A 435 -0.83 18.37 -3.86
C SER A 435 -0.47 19.66 -4.62
N LYS A 436 0.78 19.80 -5.07
CA LYS A 436 1.21 20.93 -5.93
C LYS A 436 0.55 20.90 -7.32
N VAL A 437 0.32 19.72 -7.89
CA VAL A 437 -0.33 19.56 -9.19
C VAL A 437 -1.78 19.98 -9.12
N TYR A 438 -2.53 19.51 -8.12
CA TYR A 438 -3.92 19.90 -7.91
C TYR A 438 -4.09 21.42 -7.71
N ASN A 439 -3.10 22.08 -7.11
CA ASN A 439 -3.12 23.51 -6.80
C ASN A 439 -2.26 24.34 -7.77
N PHE A 440 -2.01 23.83 -8.99
CA PHE A 440 -1.16 24.54 -9.95
C PHE A 440 -1.87 25.74 -10.61
N ASP A 441 -3.13 25.57 -11.01
CA ASP A 441 -3.95 26.65 -11.59
C ASP A 441 -4.64 27.44 -10.47
N PRO A 442 -4.50 28.78 -10.40
CA PRO A 442 -5.18 29.58 -9.39
C PRO A 442 -6.70 29.66 -9.54
N GLU A 443 -7.25 29.32 -10.71
CA GLU A 443 -8.68 29.41 -11.03
C GLU A 443 -9.41 28.07 -10.91
N GLU A 444 -8.72 26.93 -10.98
CA GLU A 444 -9.30 25.59 -10.80
C GLU A 444 -8.42 24.65 -9.99
N ILE A 445 -9.03 23.88 -9.09
CA ILE A 445 -8.34 22.78 -8.38
C ILE A 445 -8.47 21.53 -9.24
N SER A 446 -7.45 21.21 -10.01
CA SER A 446 -7.46 20.08 -10.95
C SER A 446 -6.05 19.51 -11.14
N ALA A 447 -5.95 18.21 -11.40
CA ALA A 447 -4.66 17.57 -11.64
C ALA A 447 -4.54 17.05 -13.07
N SER A 448 -3.37 17.26 -13.69
CA SER A 448 -3.08 16.82 -15.05
C SER A 448 -1.67 16.23 -15.20
N PRO A 449 -1.45 15.27 -16.12
CA PRO A 449 -0.14 14.71 -16.43
C PRO A 449 0.88 15.75 -16.89
N ILE A 450 0.45 16.80 -17.61
CA ILE A 450 1.34 17.85 -18.12
C ILE A 450 1.87 18.72 -16.97
N HIS A 451 0.98 19.16 -16.08
CA HIS A 451 1.39 19.89 -14.87
C HIS A 451 2.24 19.00 -13.96
N LEU A 452 1.92 17.71 -13.86
CA LEU A 452 2.70 16.74 -13.12
C LEU A 452 4.15 16.65 -13.62
N MET A 453 4.38 16.48 -14.92
CA MET A 453 5.74 16.46 -15.49
C MET A 453 6.50 17.75 -15.21
N LEU A 454 5.85 18.91 -15.38
CA LEU A 454 6.46 20.21 -15.11
C LEU A 454 6.87 20.37 -13.65
N ILE A 455 5.98 20.05 -12.72
CA ILE A 455 6.22 20.16 -11.27
C ILE A 455 7.28 19.15 -10.83
N LEU A 456 7.28 17.93 -11.35
CA LEU A 456 8.30 16.93 -11.06
C LEU A 456 9.68 17.44 -11.47
N ILE A 457 9.86 17.89 -12.71
CA ILE A 457 11.14 18.43 -13.20
C ILE A 457 11.61 19.59 -12.31
N LYS A 458 10.72 20.54 -12.02
CA LYS A 458 11.04 21.69 -11.17
C LYS A 458 11.43 21.26 -9.76
N GLN A 459 10.72 20.29 -9.17
CA GLN A 459 11.00 19.83 -7.81
C GLN A 459 12.33 19.07 -7.76
N ILE A 460 12.62 18.21 -8.74
CA ILE A 460 13.87 17.45 -8.81
C ILE A 460 15.07 18.41 -8.88
N GLN A 461 15.00 19.44 -9.72
CA GLN A 461 16.05 20.47 -9.84
C GLN A 461 16.24 21.29 -8.55
N GLN A 462 15.21 21.39 -7.71
CA GLN A 462 15.29 22.11 -6.43
C GLN A 462 15.87 21.26 -5.30
N GLU A 463 15.85 19.92 -5.40
CA GLU A 463 16.33 19.03 -4.34
C GLU A 463 17.86 18.95 -4.24
N GLN A 464 18.60 19.54 -5.19
CA GLN A 464 20.07 19.58 -5.21
C GLN A 464 20.70 18.19 -5.01
N MET A 465 20.16 17.20 -5.74
CA MET A 465 20.66 15.83 -5.73
C MET A 465 22.03 15.70 -6.43
N PRO A 466 22.74 14.57 -6.26
CA PRO A 466 23.89 14.26 -7.10
C PRO A 466 23.49 14.34 -8.59
N ALA A 467 24.34 14.94 -9.42
CA ALA A 467 24.03 15.26 -10.82
C ALA A 467 23.57 14.03 -11.63
N GLU A 468 24.21 12.88 -11.42
CA GLU A 468 23.85 11.62 -12.08
C GLU A 468 22.42 11.16 -11.73
N LYS A 469 22.02 11.30 -10.46
CA LYS A 469 20.68 10.93 -10.00
C LYS A 469 19.63 11.90 -10.52
N GLU A 470 19.95 13.19 -10.52
CA GLU A 470 19.08 14.23 -11.10
C GLU A 470 18.83 13.96 -12.59
N GLU A 471 19.89 13.70 -13.35
CA GLU A 471 19.81 13.41 -14.78
C GLU A 471 19.02 12.13 -15.07
N ALA A 472 19.21 11.07 -14.28
CA ALA A 472 18.46 9.82 -14.41
C ALA A 472 16.94 10.04 -14.19
N LEU A 473 16.55 10.77 -13.14
CA LEU A 473 15.13 11.06 -12.86
C LEU A 473 14.49 11.94 -13.94
N ILE A 474 15.20 12.95 -14.44
CA ILE A 474 14.73 13.79 -15.54
C ILE A 474 14.60 12.95 -16.83
N THR A 475 15.50 12.00 -17.05
CA THR A 475 15.47 11.08 -18.19
C THR A 475 14.25 10.16 -18.13
N PHE A 476 13.86 9.67 -16.95
CA PHE A 476 12.59 8.93 -16.82
C PHE A 476 11.39 9.77 -17.26
N ILE A 477 11.34 11.05 -16.87
CA ILE A 477 10.23 11.93 -17.24
C ILE A 477 10.24 12.22 -18.74
N LYS A 478 11.35 12.75 -19.27
CA LYS A 478 11.41 13.23 -20.66
C LYS A 478 11.60 12.13 -21.69
N GLY A 479 12.35 11.09 -21.35
CA GLY A 479 12.74 10.00 -22.26
C GLY A 479 11.81 8.79 -22.24
N ILE A 480 11.03 8.60 -21.16
CA ILE A 480 10.14 7.42 -21.02
C ILE A 480 8.69 7.83 -20.86
N LEU A 481 8.37 8.65 -19.86
CA LEU A 481 6.99 8.98 -19.52
C LEU A 481 6.35 9.94 -20.54
N ALA A 482 7.05 10.98 -20.98
CA ALA A 482 6.52 11.94 -21.95
C ALA A 482 6.19 11.30 -23.32
N PRO A 483 7.05 10.47 -23.94
CA PRO A 483 6.72 9.79 -25.19
C PRO A 483 5.52 8.85 -25.04
N LYS A 484 5.48 8.05 -23.97
CA LYS A 484 4.35 7.15 -23.70
C LYS A 484 3.05 7.90 -23.45
N TYR A 485 3.15 9.06 -22.79
CA TYR A 485 1.98 9.91 -22.59
C TYR A 485 1.51 10.53 -23.90
N ALA A 486 2.41 10.89 -24.81
CA ALA A 486 2.03 11.35 -26.14
C ALA A 486 1.32 10.25 -26.95
N GLU A 487 1.78 9.00 -26.87
CA GLU A 487 1.09 7.85 -27.48
C GLU A 487 -0.32 7.66 -26.90
N PHE A 488 -0.44 7.68 -25.56
CA PHE A 488 -1.73 7.58 -24.87
C PHE A 488 -2.68 8.72 -25.25
N LEU A 489 -2.17 9.96 -25.24
CA LEU A 489 -2.95 11.15 -25.57
C LEU A 489 -3.37 11.16 -27.04
N ALA A 490 -2.53 10.67 -27.96
CA ALA A 490 -2.89 10.51 -29.35
C ALA A 490 -4.12 9.59 -29.50
N ASP A 491 -4.10 8.42 -28.87
CA ASP A 491 -5.21 7.46 -28.87
C ASP A 491 -6.49 8.05 -28.23
N GLU A 492 -6.34 8.78 -27.12
CA GLU A 492 -7.46 9.46 -26.44
C GLU A 492 -8.12 10.52 -27.33
N LEU A 493 -7.31 11.40 -27.93
CA LEU A 493 -7.76 12.46 -28.83
C LEU A 493 -8.42 11.89 -30.08
N GLN A 494 -7.80 10.85 -30.65
CA GLN A 494 -8.30 10.13 -31.82
C GLN A 494 -9.68 9.49 -31.56
N LYS A 495 -9.85 8.81 -30.42
CA LYS A 495 -11.15 8.22 -30.03
C LYS A 495 -12.23 9.27 -29.83
N ALA A 496 -11.91 10.34 -29.10
CA ALA A 496 -12.86 11.43 -28.85
C ALA A 496 -13.29 12.12 -30.16
N TYR A 497 -12.37 12.19 -31.15
CA TYR A 497 -12.64 12.69 -32.49
C TYR A 497 -13.48 11.72 -33.33
N LEU A 498 -13.19 10.42 -33.36
CA LEU A 498 -13.98 9.47 -34.17
C LEU A 498 -15.45 9.45 -33.78
N GLU A 499 -15.73 9.53 -32.50
CA GLU A 499 -17.10 9.55 -32.00
C GLU A 499 -17.88 10.78 -32.51
N SER A 500 -17.23 11.88 -32.92
CA SER A 500 -17.91 13.09 -33.44
C SER A 500 -18.12 13.02 -34.95
N TYR A 501 -17.63 11.95 -35.57
CA TYR A 501 -17.60 11.77 -37.00
C TYR A 501 -18.27 10.46 -37.41
N HIS A 502 -19.39 10.09 -36.77
CA HIS A 502 -20.22 8.96 -37.21
C HIS A 502 -20.57 9.10 -38.70
N GLU A 503 -20.98 10.30 -39.14
CA GLU A 503 -21.29 10.57 -40.55
C GLU A 503 -20.08 10.46 -41.48
N TYR A 504 -18.88 10.87 -41.05
CA TYR A 504 -17.68 10.75 -41.88
C TYR A 504 -17.17 9.30 -41.95
N GLY A 505 -17.27 8.56 -40.85
CA GLY A 505 -17.06 7.10 -40.81
C GLY A 505 -18.02 6.37 -41.72
N GLN A 506 -19.29 6.73 -41.66
CA GLN A 506 -20.34 6.22 -42.52
C GLN A 506 -20.08 6.56 -44.00
N ASN A 507 -19.65 7.79 -44.31
CA ASN A 507 -19.32 8.19 -45.68
C ASN A 507 -18.09 7.44 -46.23
N LEU A 508 -17.03 7.26 -45.44
CA LEU A 508 -15.88 6.44 -45.85
C LEU A 508 -16.27 4.98 -46.04
N PHE A 509 -17.13 4.46 -45.17
CA PHE A 509 -17.67 3.10 -45.27
C PHE A 509 -18.46 2.92 -46.55
N ASP A 510 -19.48 3.74 -46.79
CA ASP A 510 -20.35 3.63 -47.96
C ASP A 510 -19.55 3.82 -49.27
N ARG A 511 -18.58 4.74 -49.30
CA ARG A 511 -17.68 4.94 -50.44
C ARG A 511 -16.76 3.75 -50.68
N TYR A 512 -16.19 3.16 -49.62
CA TYR A 512 -15.37 1.95 -49.73
C TYR A 512 -16.17 0.79 -50.31
N ILE A 513 -17.39 0.57 -49.81
CA ILE A 513 -18.30 -0.48 -50.33
C ILE A 513 -18.60 -0.26 -51.81
N GLN A 514 -18.90 0.98 -52.20
CA GLN A 514 -19.23 1.30 -53.57
C GLN A 514 -18.03 1.06 -54.49
N TYR A 515 -16.83 1.51 -54.11
CA TYR A 515 -15.62 1.30 -54.91
C TYR A 515 -15.27 -0.19 -55.00
N ALA A 516 -15.38 -0.93 -53.90
CA ALA A 516 -15.14 -2.37 -53.86
C ALA A 516 -16.14 -3.13 -54.74
N ASP A 517 -17.42 -2.78 -54.73
CA ASP A 517 -18.45 -3.41 -55.56
C ASP A 517 -18.19 -3.20 -57.06
N PHE A 518 -17.91 -1.97 -57.48
CA PHE A 518 -17.56 -1.67 -58.88
C PHE A 518 -16.27 -2.36 -59.32
N TRP A 519 -15.27 -2.44 -58.43
CA TRP A 519 -14.02 -3.15 -58.69
C TRP A 519 -14.21 -4.68 -58.83
N ILE A 520 -15.12 -5.28 -58.05
CA ILE A 520 -15.49 -6.70 -58.14
C ILE A 520 -16.25 -6.97 -59.45
N GLN A 521 -17.19 -6.09 -59.81
CA GLN A 521 -18.01 -6.20 -61.02
C GLN A 521 -17.28 -5.88 -62.33
N ASP A 522 -16.03 -5.41 -62.24
CA ASP A 522 -15.20 -5.01 -63.39
C ASP A 522 -15.88 -3.92 -64.23
N LYS A 523 -16.44 -2.92 -63.56
CA LYS A 523 -17.11 -1.77 -64.18
C LYS A 523 -16.42 -0.47 -63.79
N ASP A 524 -16.39 0.46 -64.73
CA ASP A 524 -15.97 1.82 -64.45
C ASP A 524 -16.98 2.49 -63.51
N TYR A 525 -16.46 3.19 -62.51
CA TYR A 525 -17.27 3.98 -61.59
C TYR A 525 -17.25 5.43 -62.03
N ARG A 526 -18.44 6.01 -62.19
CA ARG A 526 -18.61 7.44 -62.43
C ARG A 526 -19.08 8.09 -61.14
N ASP A 527 -18.25 8.95 -60.59
CA ASP A 527 -18.60 9.74 -59.42
C ASP A 527 -19.73 10.73 -59.78
N PRO A 528 -20.90 10.65 -59.11
CA PRO A 528 -22.04 11.53 -59.37
C PRO A 528 -21.76 13.00 -59.07
N ASP A 529 -20.89 13.28 -58.09
CA ASP A 529 -20.66 14.61 -57.55
C ASP A 529 -19.53 15.33 -58.29
N THR A 530 -18.47 14.60 -58.65
CA THR A 530 -17.32 15.17 -59.36
C THR A 530 -17.35 14.94 -60.87
N GLY A 531 -18.16 14.00 -61.35
CA GLY A 531 -18.20 13.59 -62.75
C GLY A 531 -16.97 12.80 -63.21
N SER A 532 -16.03 12.51 -62.30
CA SER A 532 -14.79 11.77 -62.58
C SER A 532 -15.08 10.31 -62.90
N MET A 533 -14.40 9.77 -63.91
CA MET A 533 -14.44 8.35 -64.25
C MET A 533 -13.25 7.64 -63.64
N PHE A 534 -13.51 6.61 -62.84
CA PHE A 534 -12.51 5.76 -62.25
C PHE A 534 -12.50 4.42 -62.99
N SER A 535 -11.36 4.09 -63.62
CA SER A 535 -11.13 2.75 -64.16
C SER A 535 -10.91 1.76 -63.02
N ARG A 536 -10.93 0.47 -63.36
CA ARG A 536 -10.63 -0.59 -62.39
C ARG A 536 -9.27 -0.40 -61.70
N GLU A 537 -8.24 0.04 -62.42
CA GLU A 537 -6.92 0.32 -61.86
C GLU A 537 -6.96 1.48 -60.86
N SER A 538 -7.66 2.57 -61.19
CA SER A 538 -7.82 3.73 -60.30
C SER A 538 -8.61 3.39 -59.04
N LEU A 539 -9.67 2.57 -59.16
CA LEU A 539 -10.41 2.07 -58.00
C LEU A 539 -9.52 1.21 -57.09
N ASN A 540 -8.63 0.40 -57.68
CA ASN A 540 -7.69 -0.39 -56.89
C ASN A 540 -6.73 0.49 -56.09
N GLU A 541 -6.21 1.56 -56.70
CA GLU A 541 -5.33 2.52 -56.00
C GLU A 541 -6.05 3.22 -54.84
N GLU A 542 -7.31 3.64 -55.02
CA GLU A 542 -8.10 4.26 -53.95
C GLU A 542 -8.42 3.28 -52.80
N LEU A 543 -8.78 2.03 -53.12
CA LEU A 543 -9.01 0.99 -52.11
C LEU A 543 -7.73 0.62 -51.36
N GLU A 544 -6.59 0.53 -52.05
CA GLU A 544 -5.29 0.26 -51.42
C GLU A 544 -4.86 1.37 -50.45
N LYS A 545 -5.21 2.63 -50.71
CA LYS A 545 -4.94 3.74 -49.77
C LYS A 545 -5.65 3.56 -48.43
N ILE A 546 -6.73 2.78 -48.38
CA ILE A 546 -7.54 2.48 -47.19
C ILE A 546 -7.08 1.16 -46.55
N GLU A 547 -6.76 0.15 -47.36
CA GLU A 547 -6.41 -1.20 -46.91
C GLU A 547 -4.96 -1.36 -46.42
N LYS A 548 -4.00 -0.62 -47.03
CA LYS A 548 -2.57 -0.71 -46.68
C LYS A 548 -2.26 -0.29 -45.24
N PRO A 549 -2.80 0.84 -44.71
CA PRO A 549 -2.63 1.20 -43.30
C PRO A 549 -3.11 0.12 -42.33
N ALA A 550 -4.10 -0.68 -42.75
CA ALA A 550 -4.65 -1.75 -41.94
C ALA A 550 -3.90 -3.09 -42.03
N GLY A 551 -2.96 -3.24 -42.98
CA GLY A 551 -2.15 -4.44 -43.14
C GLY A 551 -2.91 -5.63 -43.76
N ILE A 552 -3.91 -5.36 -44.61
CA ILE A 552 -4.69 -6.41 -45.29
C ILE A 552 -3.78 -7.22 -46.23
N THR A 553 -3.63 -8.52 -45.98
CA THR A 553 -2.77 -9.42 -46.76
C THR A 553 -3.42 -9.96 -48.03
N ASN A 554 -4.75 -10.10 -48.04
CA ASN A 554 -5.51 -10.54 -49.21
C ASN A 554 -6.68 -9.59 -49.50
N PRO A 555 -6.41 -8.48 -50.23
CA PRO A 555 -7.40 -7.45 -50.54
C PRO A 555 -8.63 -7.98 -51.30
N LYS A 556 -8.43 -8.94 -52.20
CA LYS A 556 -9.50 -9.44 -53.06
C LYS A 556 -10.56 -10.19 -52.25
N ASP A 557 -10.14 -11.07 -51.35
CA ASP A 557 -11.07 -11.84 -50.51
C ASP A 557 -11.73 -10.93 -49.47
N PHE A 558 -10.97 -9.98 -48.91
CA PHE A 558 -11.50 -8.99 -47.98
C PHE A 558 -12.60 -8.13 -48.61
N ARG A 559 -12.36 -7.55 -49.80
CA ARG A 559 -13.36 -6.76 -50.54
C ARG A 559 -14.64 -7.56 -50.81
N ASN A 560 -14.50 -8.81 -51.24
CA ASN A 560 -15.64 -9.69 -51.50
C ASN A 560 -16.43 -10.03 -50.22
N GLU A 561 -15.76 -10.33 -49.11
CA GLU A 561 -16.40 -10.65 -47.83
C GLU A 561 -17.24 -9.46 -47.33
N VAL A 562 -16.63 -8.28 -47.37
CA VAL A 562 -17.21 -7.02 -46.89
C VAL A 562 -18.41 -6.59 -47.75
N VAL A 563 -18.28 -6.57 -49.08
CA VAL A 563 -19.39 -6.20 -49.99
C VAL A 563 -20.56 -7.18 -49.84
N ASN A 564 -20.30 -8.48 -49.76
CA ASN A 564 -21.35 -9.49 -49.56
C ASN A 564 -22.04 -9.39 -48.20
N PHE A 565 -21.35 -8.93 -47.15
CA PHE A 565 -21.98 -8.63 -45.87
C PHE A 565 -22.94 -7.45 -46.00
N VAL A 566 -22.50 -6.34 -46.61
CA VAL A 566 -23.31 -5.13 -46.74
C VAL A 566 -24.51 -5.34 -47.68
N LEU A 567 -24.35 -6.07 -48.77
CA LEU A 567 -25.47 -6.42 -49.67
C LEU A 567 -26.53 -7.26 -48.95
N ARG A 568 -26.12 -8.23 -48.11
CA ARG A 568 -27.04 -9.02 -47.28
C ARG A 568 -27.74 -8.17 -46.22
N ALA A 569 -27.02 -7.25 -45.58
CA ALA A 569 -27.59 -6.34 -44.60
C ALA A 569 -28.61 -5.38 -45.24
N ARG A 570 -28.28 -4.80 -46.40
CA ARG A 570 -29.20 -3.93 -47.17
C ARG A 570 -30.46 -4.67 -47.63
N ALA A 571 -30.33 -5.94 -48.03
CA ALA A 571 -31.47 -6.78 -48.42
C ALA A 571 -32.43 -7.07 -47.26
N ASN A 572 -31.94 -7.11 -46.01
CA ASN A 572 -32.74 -7.36 -44.82
C ASN A 572 -33.32 -6.09 -44.16
N ASN A 573 -32.86 -4.89 -44.55
CA ASN A 573 -33.20 -3.60 -43.93
C ASN A 573 -33.77 -2.57 -44.93
N ASP A 574 -34.67 -2.98 -45.83
CA ASP A 574 -35.34 -2.07 -46.81
C ASP A 574 -34.36 -1.17 -47.59
N GLY A 575 -33.18 -1.69 -47.94
CA GLY A 575 -32.17 -0.98 -48.74
C GLY A 575 -31.31 0.03 -47.97
N LYS A 576 -31.49 0.19 -46.66
CA LYS A 576 -30.61 1.05 -45.85
C LYS A 576 -29.25 0.40 -45.62
N SER A 577 -28.18 1.18 -45.80
CA SER A 577 -26.83 0.78 -45.40
C SER A 577 -26.78 0.41 -43.92
N PRO A 578 -26.06 -0.66 -43.56
CA PRO A 578 -25.77 -0.91 -42.16
C PRO A 578 -24.85 0.18 -41.61
N ASP A 579 -24.92 0.40 -40.30
CA ASP A 579 -24.00 1.28 -39.58
C ASP A 579 -22.56 0.81 -39.80
N TRP A 580 -21.63 1.71 -40.05
CA TRP A 580 -20.22 1.38 -40.31
C TRP A 580 -19.56 0.61 -39.15
N THR A 581 -20.09 0.73 -37.93
CA THR A 581 -19.67 -0.03 -36.74
C THR A 581 -20.13 -1.49 -36.74
N SER A 582 -21.07 -1.87 -37.61
CA SER A 582 -21.67 -3.21 -37.63
C SER A 582 -20.72 -4.32 -38.09
N TYR A 583 -19.62 -3.99 -38.77
CA TYR A 583 -18.64 -4.95 -39.24
C TYR A 583 -17.24 -4.59 -38.73
N GLN A 584 -16.85 -5.24 -37.64
CA GLN A 584 -15.60 -5.00 -36.89
C GLN A 584 -14.37 -4.88 -37.78
N LYS A 585 -14.17 -5.79 -38.75
CA LYS A 585 -12.95 -5.79 -39.58
C LYS A 585 -12.87 -4.56 -40.50
N LEU A 586 -13.98 -4.05 -41.03
CA LEU A 586 -13.96 -2.83 -41.86
C LEU A 586 -13.92 -1.58 -40.97
N CYS A 587 -14.56 -1.61 -39.80
CA CYS A 587 -14.44 -0.57 -38.78
C CYS A 587 -12.96 -0.31 -38.45
N GLU A 588 -12.20 -1.35 -38.10
CA GLU A 588 -10.76 -1.25 -37.79
C GLU A 588 -9.93 -0.70 -38.96
N VAL A 589 -10.31 -1.01 -40.20
CA VAL A 589 -9.63 -0.53 -41.42
C VAL A 589 -9.90 0.96 -41.63
N ILE A 590 -11.16 1.39 -41.50
CA ILE A 590 -11.57 2.78 -41.65
C ILE A 590 -10.96 3.63 -40.53
N GLU A 591 -11.00 3.13 -39.29
CA GLU A 591 -10.35 3.74 -38.14
C GLU A 591 -8.86 3.98 -38.44
N LYS A 592 -8.11 2.93 -38.81
CA LYS A 592 -6.68 3.07 -39.19
C LYS A 592 -6.44 4.03 -40.35
N LYS A 593 -7.36 4.13 -41.31
CA LYS A 593 -7.26 5.11 -42.38
C LYS A 593 -7.46 6.54 -41.89
N MET A 594 -8.47 6.78 -41.05
CA MET A 594 -8.67 8.09 -40.42
C MET A 594 -7.47 8.48 -39.55
N PHE A 595 -6.87 7.50 -38.87
CA PHE A 595 -5.70 7.72 -38.00
C PHE A 595 -4.39 7.95 -38.74
N ALA A 596 -4.30 7.60 -40.03
CA ALA A 596 -3.08 7.77 -40.81
C ALA A 596 -2.75 9.24 -41.13
N ASN A 597 -3.73 10.14 -41.06
CA ASN A 597 -3.57 11.57 -41.32
C ASN A 597 -3.89 12.40 -40.06
N THR A 598 -2.90 12.59 -39.18
CA THR A 598 -3.03 13.50 -38.03
C THR A 598 -3.33 14.95 -38.42
N GLU A 599 -3.01 15.34 -39.65
CA GLU A 599 -3.30 16.68 -40.20
C GLU A 599 -4.80 16.95 -40.33
N ASP A 600 -5.62 15.92 -40.59
CA ASP A 600 -7.08 16.05 -40.74
C ASP A 600 -7.79 16.32 -39.40
N LEU A 601 -7.12 16.00 -38.27
CA LEU A 601 -7.61 16.26 -36.91
C LEU A 601 -7.41 17.73 -36.48
N LEU A 602 -6.36 18.37 -37.00
CA LEU A 602 -5.86 19.68 -36.53
C LEU A 602 -6.91 20.81 -36.56
N PRO A 603 -7.74 20.98 -37.60
CA PRO A 603 -8.69 22.10 -37.65
C PRO A 603 -9.73 22.05 -36.53
N VAL A 604 -10.13 20.85 -36.11
CA VAL A 604 -11.21 20.63 -35.14
C VAL A 604 -10.69 20.64 -33.71
N ILE A 605 -9.50 20.11 -33.45
CA ILE A 605 -8.95 20.09 -32.08
C ILE A 605 -8.24 21.41 -31.73
N SER A 606 -7.83 22.20 -32.71
CA SER A 606 -7.11 23.47 -32.49
C SER A 606 -8.03 24.58 -32.02
N PHE A 607 -7.71 25.18 -30.88
CA PHE A 607 -8.44 26.30 -30.28
C PHE A 607 -8.20 27.66 -30.97
N ASN A 608 -7.35 27.74 -32.02
CA ASN A 608 -6.86 28.99 -32.60
C ASN A 608 -7.31 29.28 -34.04
N THR A 609 -8.26 28.53 -34.61
CA THR A 609 -8.73 28.75 -35.99
C THR A 609 -10.06 29.51 -36.04
N LYS A 610 -10.21 30.43 -37.00
CA LYS A 610 -11.52 30.99 -37.37
C LYS A 610 -12.31 29.88 -38.06
N ALA A 611 -13.05 29.12 -37.28
CA ALA A 611 -13.83 27.99 -37.73
C ALA A 611 -15.17 28.44 -38.33
N SER A 612 -15.69 27.66 -39.28
CA SER A 612 -17.10 27.72 -39.68
C SER A 612 -18.03 27.31 -38.51
N SER A 613 -19.32 27.67 -38.55
CA SER A 613 -20.24 27.31 -37.45
C SER A 613 -20.34 25.80 -37.21
N GLU A 614 -20.19 25.00 -38.27
CA GLU A 614 -20.23 23.54 -38.22
C GLU A 614 -18.96 22.96 -37.54
N GLU A 615 -17.80 23.56 -37.76
CA GLU A 615 -16.55 23.17 -37.09
C GLU A 615 -16.55 23.57 -35.61
N GLU A 616 -17.19 24.68 -35.25
CA GLU A 616 -17.34 25.13 -33.86
C GLU A 616 -18.26 24.20 -33.05
N GLU A 617 -19.35 23.72 -33.64
CA GLU A 617 -20.23 22.72 -33.04
C GLU A 617 -19.49 21.40 -32.79
N LYS A 618 -18.75 20.91 -33.79
CA LYS A 618 -17.91 19.70 -33.69
C LYS A 618 -16.81 19.83 -32.64
N HIS A 619 -16.18 21.01 -32.53
CA HIS A 619 -15.20 21.29 -31.49
C HIS A 619 -15.82 21.21 -30.09
N ASN A 620 -17.02 21.78 -29.90
CA ASN A 620 -17.71 21.73 -28.61
C ASN A 620 -18.11 20.30 -28.22
N GLU A 621 -18.56 19.47 -29.17
CA GLU A 621 -18.81 18.04 -28.92
C GLU A 621 -17.54 17.29 -28.50
N PHE A 622 -16.44 17.51 -29.22
CA PHE A 622 -15.13 16.94 -28.88
C PHE A 622 -14.70 17.31 -27.46
N VAL A 623 -14.79 18.60 -27.09
CA VAL A 623 -14.46 19.09 -25.74
C VAL A 623 -15.36 18.42 -24.69
N THR A 624 -16.66 18.30 -24.97
CA THR A 624 -17.63 17.69 -24.04
C THR A 624 -17.27 16.23 -23.75
N ARG A 625 -16.89 15.44 -24.77
CA ARG A 625 -16.49 14.04 -24.57
C ARG A 625 -15.17 13.89 -23.85
N MET A 626 -14.22 14.77 -24.11
CA MET A 626 -13.00 14.81 -23.30
C MET A 626 -13.35 15.14 -21.84
N MET A 627 -14.33 16.02 -21.57
CA MET A 627 -14.78 16.28 -20.21
C MET A 627 -15.46 15.07 -19.56
N GLU A 628 -16.24 14.28 -20.31
CA GLU A 628 -16.82 13.01 -19.84
C GLU A 628 -15.75 11.99 -19.42
N LYS A 629 -14.57 12.04 -20.03
CA LYS A 629 -13.41 11.23 -19.65
C LYS A 629 -12.68 11.73 -18.40
N GLY A 630 -13.08 12.87 -17.81
CA GLY A 630 -12.53 13.41 -16.57
C GLY A 630 -11.62 14.64 -16.70
N TYR A 631 -11.47 15.18 -17.92
CA TYR A 631 -10.73 16.42 -18.14
C TYR A 631 -11.58 17.66 -17.82
N THR A 632 -10.94 18.77 -17.39
CA THR A 632 -11.60 20.09 -17.41
C THR A 632 -11.47 20.73 -18.80
N LYS A 633 -12.34 21.70 -19.15
CA LYS A 633 -12.25 22.41 -20.42
C LYS A 633 -10.86 23.03 -20.67
N LYS A 634 -10.25 23.59 -19.62
CA LYS A 634 -8.89 24.14 -19.67
C LYS A 634 -7.84 23.05 -19.89
N GLN A 635 -7.99 21.90 -19.23
CA GLN A 635 -7.11 20.77 -19.45
C GLN A 635 -7.21 20.27 -20.89
N VAL A 636 -8.40 20.18 -21.49
CA VAL A 636 -8.52 19.79 -22.91
C VAL A 636 -7.67 20.70 -23.80
N GLN A 637 -7.76 22.02 -23.61
CA GLN A 637 -6.94 22.98 -24.35
C GLN A 637 -5.44 22.76 -24.13
N LEU A 638 -5.01 22.67 -22.87
CA LEU A 638 -3.62 22.44 -22.50
C LEU A 638 -3.06 21.16 -23.13
N HIS A 639 -3.84 20.08 -23.09
CA HIS A 639 -3.45 18.77 -23.57
C HIS A 639 -3.29 18.75 -25.09
N VAL A 640 -4.24 19.32 -25.83
CA VAL A 640 -4.12 19.46 -27.28
C VAL A 640 -2.90 20.33 -27.64
N GLU A 641 -2.75 21.51 -27.03
CA GLU A 641 -1.61 22.39 -27.31
C GLU A 641 -0.26 21.71 -27.03
N TRP A 642 -0.16 20.97 -25.94
CA TRP A 642 1.05 20.23 -25.59
C TRP A 642 1.33 19.12 -26.61
N PHE A 643 0.33 18.35 -27.01
CA PHE A 643 0.46 17.29 -28.02
C PHE A 643 0.94 17.84 -29.36
N LEU A 644 0.36 18.96 -29.82
CA LEU A 644 0.78 19.63 -31.06
C LEU A 644 2.23 20.12 -31.01
N ARG A 645 2.66 20.67 -29.87
CA ARG A 645 4.06 21.06 -29.68
C ARG A 645 4.98 19.84 -29.64
N TYR A 646 4.57 18.77 -28.96
CA TYR A 646 5.35 17.55 -28.84
C TYR A 646 5.65 16.93 -30.22
N ASN A 647 4.64 16.78 -31.08
CA ASN A 647 4.79 16.24 -32.44
C ASN A 647 5.53 17.17 -33.42
N LYS A 648 5.67 18.46 -33.09
CA LYS A 648 6.45 19.39 -33.92
C LYS A 648 7.95 19.29 -33.63
N HIS A 649 8.31 18.88 -32.42
CA HIS A 649 9.67 18.87 -31.92
C HIS A 649 10.32 17.49 -31.89
N ASN A 650 9.54 16.42 -32.04
CA ASN A 650 9.96 15.03 -32.15
C ASN A 650 9.33 14.44 -33.40
#